data_AF-A0AA38GYA8-F1
#
_entry.id   AF-A0AA38GYA8-F1
#
_cell.length_a   1.000
_cell.length_b   1.000
_cell.length_c   1.000
_cell.angle_alpha   90.00
_cell.angle_beta   90.00
_cell.angle_gamma   90.00
#
_symmetry.space_group_name_H-M   'P 1'
#
loop_
_entity.id
_entity.type
_entity.pdbx_description
1 polymer ?
#
loop_
_entity_poly.entity_id
_entity_poly.type
_entity_poly.pdbx_seq_one_letter_code
_entity_poly.pdbx_strand_id
1 'polypeptide(L)'
;FFQQFLLYVAVSQAALGMFRLIAALGRDRIVANTFGSFAILRILKAGGYGLIGYLLLCTLKMVLQETLASNYCTPVDTFLTTGGIGSPLGHLLGTMFSLMFSTQWHYAIGKPRALISKEDLEHQKESTTGTRGVITQGRISNVSNNSDSGKGGKKGMVLPFQPLAMAFDNVNYYVDMPAEMKQQGISEDRLQLLRGVSGTFRPGVLTCLMGVSGAGKTTLMDVLAGRKTGGYIEGSITISGYPKKQETFARISGYCEQNDIHSPYVTVYESLVYSAWLRLPKEVDQKTREQLVMIKNSTFTVIQMFVDEVMELVELSNLKGALVGLPGVNGLSTEQRKRLTIAVELVANPSIIFMDEPTSGLDARAAAIVMRTVRNTVDTGRTVVCTIHQLALTYLNPLMRYVLVILMHLQGTSVYAEIVNGNAIAAGADETWGADDILEDVPQIMPGYNPATWMLESSSVGAEMRLGVDFADFYQNSSLYQQNQAVIKEISTPAPGSKDVYFESQFSQSFLTQTWACLWKQNWSYWRNPEYNAVCFFFTLVTALMFGTIFWGIGKKTKEQQTITIAMGSMFAAVLFLGMNNATSVQPVVDVERTVFYREKSAGMYSALPYAFAQVLIEIPYIFVQAVVYGVLVYAMIAFEWQAAKFLWFFFFMFFTFLYYTYYGMMTVSLTPNANIAAIVSAGFYGIWMLFCGFIIPRN
;
A
#
# COMPACT_ATOMS: atom_id res chain seq x y z
N PHE A 1 25.40 35.67 -32.12
CA PHE A 1 24.54 34.51 -32.44
C PHE A 1 25.25 33.16 -32.26
N PHE A 2 25.97 32.60 -33.25
CA PHE A 2 26.42 31.19 -33.21
C PHE A 2 27.27 30.82 -31.97
N GLN A 3 28.20 31.67 -31.54
CA GLN A 3 28.96 31.46 -30.29
C GLN A 3 28.08 31.43 -29.03
N GLN A 4 27.03 32.26 -28.96
CA GLN A 4 26.09 32.25 -27.83
C GLN A 4 25.20 31.00 -27.85
N PHE A 5 24.83 30.51 -29.04
CA PHE A 5 24.14 29.24 -29.21
C PHE A 5 25.02 28.06 -28.78
N LEU A 6 26.29 28.04 -29.21
CA LEU A 6 27.28 27.03 -28.81
C LEU A 6 27.51 27.04 -27.29
N LEU A 7 27.67 28.22 -26.69
CA LEU A 7 27.80 28.39 -25.24
C LEU A 7 26.55 27.88 -24.51
N TYR A 8 25.36 28.22 -25.00
CA TYR A 8 24.09 27.74 -24.45
C TYR A 8 23.95 26.22 -24.52
N VAL A 9 24.34 25.60 -25.65
CA VAL A 9 24.36 24.14 -25.81
C VAL A 9 25.40 23.51 -24.87
N ALA A 10 26.60 24.06 -24.76
CA ALA A 10 27.65 23.56 -23.86
C ALA A 10 27.23 23.64 -22.39
N VAL A 11 26.66 24.78 -21.94
CA VAL A 11 26.09 24.93 -20.59
C VAL A 11 24.93 23.96 -20.37
N SER A 12 24.09 23.72 -21.39
CA SER A 12 23.03 22.73 -21.31
C SER A 12 23.55 21.30 -21.13
N GLN A 13 24.59 20.91 -21.87
CA GLN A 13 25.19 19.58 -21.78
C GLN A 13 25.98 19.38 -20.47
N ALA A 14 26.65 20.44 -19.97
CA ALA A 14 27.28 20.43 -18.66
C ALA A 14 26.27 20.24 -17.53
N ALA A 15 25.13 20.96 -17.58
CA ALA A 15 24.04 20.76 -16.63
C ALA A 15 23.42 19.35 -16.74
N LEU A 16 23.19 18.85 -17.96
CA LEU A 16 22.72 17.49 -18.22
C LEU A 16 23.60 16.43 -17.55
N GLY A 17 24.93 16.52 -17.74
CA GLY A 17 25.91 15.63 -17.10
C GLY A 17 25.93 15.78 -15.58
N MET A 18 25.83 17.01 -15.06
CA MET A 18 25.83 17.28 -13.62
C MET A 18 24.63 16.66 -12.91
N PHE A 19 23.41 16.81 -13.45
CA PHE A 19 22.22 16.19 -12.85
C PHE A 19 22.23 14.66 -12.96
N ARG A 20 22.78 14.08 -14.04
CA ARG A 20 22.97 12.61 -14.15
C ARG A 20 23.93 12.08 -13.07
N LEU A 21 25.03 12.80 -12.81
CA LEU A 21 25.97 12.46 -11.74
C LEU A 21 25.35 12.61 -10.35
N ILE A 22 24.54 13.67 -10.13
CA ILE A 22 23.81 13.86 -8.86
C ILE A 22 22.76 12.76 -8.64
N ALA A 23 22.02 12.36 -9.67
CA ALA A 23 21.05 11.26 -9.58
C ALA A 23 21.74 9.92 -9.24
N ALA A 24 22.87 9.61 -9.91
CA ALA A 24 23.64 8.40 -9.64
C ALA A 24 24.27 8.36 -8.23
N LEU A 25 24.61 9.53 -7.66
CA LEU A 25 25.12 9.64 -6.30
C LEU A 25 24.03 9.68 -5.23
N GLY A 26 22.85 10.21 -5.54
CA GLY A 26 21.78 10.50 -4.58
C GLY A 26 21.16 9.27 -3.93
N ARG A 27 21.06 8.15 -4.68
CA ARG A 27 20.38 6.88 -4.34
C ARG A 27 18.87 6.97 -4.05
N ASP A 28 18.39 8.09 -3.51
CA ASP A 28 16.98 8.49 -3.41
C ASP A 28 16.71 9.80 -4.20
N ARG A 29 15.44 10.01 -4.61
CA ARG A 29 14.99 11.17 -5.38
C ARG A 29 14.97 12.47 -4.58
N ILE A 30 14.58 12.45 -3.30
CA ILE A 30 14.55 13.64 -2.43
C ILE A 30 15.98 14.13 -2.21
N VAL A 31 16.89 13.20 -1.94
CA VAL A 31 18.34 13.46 -1.83
C VAL A 31 18.88 14.04 -3.14
N ALA A 32 18.61 13.40 -4.29
CA ALA A 32 19.09 13.86 -5.60
C ALA A 32 18.59 15.29 -5.95
N ASN A 33 17.30 15.57 -5.76
CA ASN A 33 16.72 16.88 -6.05
C ASN A 33 17.30 17.97 -5.12
N THR A 34 17.51 17.65 -3.85
CA THR A 34 18.16 18.54 -2.87
C THR A 34 19.58 18.93 -3.29
N PHE A 35 20.40 17.96 -3.72
CA PHE A 35 21.74 18.24 -4.23
C PHE A 35 21.74 18.94 -5.59
N GLY A 36 20.76 18.66 -6.46
CA GLY A 36 20.53 19.38 -7.71
C GLY A 36 20.28 20.87 -7.49
N SER A 37 19.43 21.20 -6.52
CA SER A 37 19.16 22.59 -6.11
C SER A 37 20.39 23.29 -5.54
N PHE A 38 21.24 22.62 -4.75
CA PHE A 38 22.52 23.18 -4.30
C PHE A 38 23.51 23.44 -5.44
N ALA A 39 23.55 22.55 -6.45
CA ALA A 39 24.39 22.75 -7.64
C ALA A 39 23.97 24.02 -8.40
N ILE A 40 22.66 24.21 -8.61
CA ILE A 40 22.11 25.42 -9.23
C ILE A 40 22.47 26.67 -8.42
N LEU A 41 22.37 26.65 -7.09
CA LEU A 41 22.77 27.79 -6.24
C LEU A 41 24.26 28.17 -6.39
N ARG A 42 25.17 27.19 -6.48
CA ARG A 42 26.60 27.47 -6.74
C ARG A 42 26.80 28.11 -8.11
N ILE A 43 26.09 27.64 -9.14
CA ILE A 43 26.14 28.20 -10.50
C ILE A 43 25.59 29.64 -10.51
N LEU A 44 24.46 29.90 -9.85
CA LEU A 44 23.89 31.25 -9.70
C LEU A 44 24.86 32.21 -8.98
N LYS A 45 25.49 31.75 -7.89
CA LYS A 45 26.49 32.55 -7.16
C LYS A 45 27.73 32.88 -8.02
N ALA A 46 28.11 31.99 -8.94
CA ALA A 46 29.22 32.22 -9.87
C ALA A 46 28.85 33.07 -11.10
N GLY A 47 27.57 33.08 -11.52
CA GLY A 47 27.10 33.74 -12.74
C GLY A 47 26.84 35.25 -12.63
N GLY A 48 26.76 35.79 -11.42
CA GLY A 48 26.50 37.23 -11.19
C GLY A 48 25.03 37.65 -11.36
N TYR A 49 24.74 38.91 -11.04
CA TYR A 49 23.37 39.42 -10.80
C TYR A 49 22.44 39.51 -12.04
N GLY A 50 22.88 39.14 -13.24
CA GLY A 50 22.11 39.31 -14.48
C GLY A 50 21.10 38.20 -14.83
N LEU A 51 20.99 37.15 -14.00
CA LEU A 51 20.49 35.83 -14.45
C LEU A 51 19.08 35.41 -13.98
N ILE A 52 18.18 36.36 -13.69
CA ILE A 52 16.78 36.05 -13.33
C ILE A 52 16.06 35.21 -14.42
N GLY A 53 16.32 35.50 -15.70
CA GLY A 53 15.80 34.68 -16.82
C GLY A 53 16.41 33.27 -16.92
N TYR A 54 17.61 33.06 -16.40
CA TYR A 54 18.20 31.72 -16.28
C TYR A 54 17.55 30.90 -15.16
N LEU A 55 17.04 31.54 -14.10
CA LEU A 55 16.34 30.84 -13.01
C LEU A 55 15.16 30.04 -13.58
N LEU A 56 14.33 30.70 -14.40
CA LEU A 56 13.15 30.14 -15.08
C LEU A 56 13.53 29.01 -16.05
N LEU A 57 14.70 29.11 -16.68
CA LEU A 57 15.20 28.14 -17.66
C LEU A 57 15.87 26.92 -16.99
N CYS A 58 16.51 27.10 -15.84
CA CYS A 58 17.06 26.04 -15.00
C CYS A 58 15.95 25.26 -14.30
N THR A 59 14.88 25.92 -13.82
CA THR A 59 13.72 25.23 -13.25
C THR A 59 12.97 24.40 -14.29
N LEU A 60 12.80 24.90 -15.52
CA LEU A 60 12.24 24.08 -16.62
C LEU A 60 13.13 22.86 -16.93
N LYS A 61 14.46 23.01 -16.95
CA LYS A 61 15.38 21.91 -17.27
C LYS A 61 15.50 20.86 -16.18
N MET A 62 15.43 21.23 -14.90
CA MET A 62 15.39 20.30 -13.77
C MET A 62 14.27 19.27 -13.97
N VAL A 63 13.08 19.79 -14.28
CA VAL A 63 11.81 19.09 -14.42
C VAL A 63 11.69 18.30 -15.71
N LEU A 64 12.25 18.80 -16.82
CA LEU A 64 12.33 18.08 -18.10
C LEU A 64 13.35 16.93 -18.10
N GLN A 65 14.12 16.73 -17.03
CA GLN A 65 15.24 15.79 -17.00
C GLN A 65 15.11 14.65 -15.96
N GLU A 66 14.30 14.79 -14.90
CA GLU A 66 13.96 13.67 -14.00
C GLU A 66 13.38 12.48 -14.79
N THR A 67 12.56 12.77 -15.81
CA THR A 67 11.96 11.78 -16.74
C THR A 67 12.96 10.97 -17.56
N LEU A 68 14.24 11.38 -17.61
CA LEU A 68 15.30 10.69 -18.38
C LEU A 68 16.35 10.00 -17.50
N ALA A 69 16.27 10.13 -16.17
CA ALA A 69 17.29 9.63 -15.24
C ALA A 69 16.93 8.31 -14.53
N SER A 70 15.69 7.82 -14.67
CA SER A 70 15.10 6.78 -13.82
C SER A 70 15.69 5.37 -13.91
N ASN A 71 16.51 5.06 -14.94
CA ASN A 71 16.77 3.67 -15.33
C ASN A 71 18.12 3.09 -14.87
N TYR A 72 18.99 3.86 -14.21
CA TYR A 72 20.33 3.37 -13.82
C TYR A 72 20.79 3.88 -12.45
N CYS A 73 20.89 2.95 -11.49
CA CYS A 73 21.64 3.12 -10.24
C CYS A 73 22.30 1.79 -9.85
N THR A 74 23.61 1.81 -9.63
CA THR A 74 24.40 0.71 -9.05
C THR A 74 25.35 1.27 -7.97
N PRO A 75 25.67 0.52 -6.91
CA PRO A 75 26.27 1.10 -5.71
C PRO A 75 27.81 1.14 -5.72
N VAL A 76 28.37 2.29 -5.33
CA VAL A 76 29.77 2.46 -4.88
C VAL A 76 29.76 3.41 -3.66
N ASP A 77 30.53 3.09 -2.61
CA ASP A 77 30.40 3.70 -1.27
C ASP A 77 31.56 4.64 -0.86
N THR A 78 31.27 5.52 0.12
CA THR A 78 32.20 6.19 1.07
C THR A 78 33.01 7.41 0.59
N PHE A 79 32.68 8.61 1.10
CA PHE A 79 33.51 9.35 2.11
C PHE A 79 32.90 10.72 2.48
N LEU A 80 33.07 11.15 3.75
CA LEU A 80 33.38 12.55 4.16
C LEU A 80 33.45 12.73 5.69
N THR A 81 34.46 13.47 6.19
CA THR A 81 34.57 13.91 7.60
C THR A 81 35.30 15.25 7.77
N THR A 82 34.89 16.00 8.81
CA THR A 82 35.40 17.29 9.37
C THR A 82 34.93 18.59 8.68
N GLY A 83 34.79 19.73 9.38
CA GLY A 83 34.71 19.92 10.85
C GLY A 83 34.96 21.35 11.38
N GLY A 84 34.05 21.88 12.20
CA GLY A 84 34.17 23.18 12.92
C GLY A 84 33.94 24.44 12.05
N ILE A 85 33.65 25.65 12.57
CA ILE A 85 33.40 26.23 13.92
C ILE A 85 32.45 27.45 13.68
N GLY A 86 31.54 27.95 14.55
CA GLY A 86 31.10 27.63 15.92
C GLY A 86 30.77 28.94 16.69
N SER A 87 29.67 29.01 17.48
CA SER A 87 29.30 30.19 18.30
C SER A 87 28.38 29.85 19.48
N PRO A 88 28.28 30.64 20.57
CA PRO A 88 27.58 30.24 21.80
C PRO A 88 26.06 30.01 21.65
N LEU A 89 25.35 30.88 20.94
CA LEU A 89 23.93 30.66 20.59
C LEU A 89 23.77 29.44 19.64
N GLY A 90 24.77 29.22 18.78
CA GLY A 90 24.90 28.01 17.97
C GLY A 90 25.11 26.73 18.79
N HIS A 91 25.61 26.80 20.03
CA HIS A 91 25.71 25.61 20.89
C HIS A 91 24.36 25.22 21.51
N LEU A 92 23.46 26.16 21.85
CA LEU A 92 22.15 25.81 22.41
C LEU A 92 21.23 25.21 21.33
N LEU A 93 21.12 25.90 20.18
CA LEU A 93 20.38 25.38 19.02
C LEU A 93 21.08 24.16 18.42
N GLY A 94 22.42 24.14 18.39
CA GLY A 94 23.21 23.02 17.88
C GLY A 94 23.20 21.78 18.76
N THR A 95 22.96 21.90 20.08
CA THR A 95 22.74 20.73 20.96
C THR A 95 21.32 20.20 20.85
N MET A 96 20.29 21.05 20.71
CA MET A 96 18.95 20.57 20.37
C MET A 96 18.91 19.89 19.00
N PHE A 97 19.57 20.50 18.00
CA PHE A 97 19.76 19.90 16.68
C PHE A 97 20.55 18.59 16.77
N SER A 98 21.68 18.55 17.48
CA SER A 98 22.46 17.32 17.64
C SER A 98 21.73 16.24 18.45
N LEU A 99 20.84 16.59 19.38
CA LEU A 99 19.99 15.63 20.07
C LEU A 99 18.98 15.01 19.10
N MET A 100 18.16 15.82 18.43
CA MET A 100 17.19 15.30 17.45
C MET A 100 17.89 14.56 16.30
N PHE A 101 18.97 15.12 15.75
CA PHE A 101 19.74 14.53 14.67
C PHE A 101 20.45 13.25 15.12
N SER A 102 21.01 13.17 16.33
CA SER A 102 21.62 11.92 16.80
C SER A 102 20.59 10.83 17.09
N THR A 103 19.40 11.15 17.62
CA THR A 103 18.32 10.16 17.81
C THR A 103 17.77 9.68 16.47
N GLN A 104 17.53 10.60 15.52
CA GLN A 104 17.02 10.28 14.18
C GLN A 104 18.05 9.46 13.38
N TRP A 105 19.32 9.84 13.44
CA TRP A 105 20.40 9.25 12.65
C TRP A 105 20.95 7.95 13.26
N HIS A 106 20.87 7.74 14.59
CA HIS A 106 21.07 6.40 15.17
C HIS A 106 19.99 5.43 14.68
N TYR A 107 18.74 5.88 14.61
CA TYR A 107 17.65 5.06 14.08
C TYR A 107 17.83 4.77 12.58
N ALA A 108 18.28 5.74 11.79
CA ALA A 108 18.56 5.59 10.36
C ALA A 108 19.81 4.70 10.06
N ILE A 109 20.85 4.76 10.89
CA ILE A 109 22.02 3.85 10.79
C ILE A 109 21.64 2.42 11.18
N GLY A 110 20.56 2.24 11.94
CA GLY A 110 19.87 0.97 12.16
C GLY A 110 19.23 0.42 10.88
N LYS A 111 20.07 0.01 9.91
CA LYS A 111 19.64 -0.64 8.65
C LYS A 111 18.56 -1.70 8.96
N PRO A 112 17.36 -1.61 8.37
CA PRO A 112 16.38 -2.69 8.43
C PRO A 112 16.85 -3.85 7.54
N ARG A 113 17.89 -4.56 8.01
CA ARG A 113 18.19 -5.92 7.56
C ARG A 113 16.93 -6.74 7.79
N ALA A 114 16.51 -7.50 6.79
CA ALA A 114 15.49 -8.52 6.98
C ALA A 114 15.92 -9.41 8.17
N LEU A 115 15.04 -9.53 9.16
CA LEU A 115 15.27 -10.38 10.32
C LEU A 115 15.09 -11.84 9.87
N ILE A 116 16.17 -12.39 9.32
CA ILE A 116 16.38 -13.84 9.20
C ILE A 116 16.12 -14.42 10.59
N SER A 117 15.29 -15.47 10.67
CA SER A 117 14.90 -16.00 11.99
C SER A 117 16.12 -16.62 12.68
N LYS A 118 16.06 -16.75 14.01
CA LYS A 118 17.10 -17.46 14.75
C LYS A 118 17.15 -18.95 14.35
N GLU A 119 15.98 -19.51 14.04
CA GLU A 119 15.79 -20.89 13.56
C GLU A 119 16.51 -21.13 12.21
N ASP A 120 16.40 -20.19 11.25
CA ASP A 120 17.15 -20.26 9.98
C ASP A 120 18.68 -20.23 10.22
N LEU A 121 19.14 -19.41 11.15
CA LEU A 121 20.56 -19.26 11.51
C LEU A 121 21.12 -20.47 12.27
N GLU A 122 20.28 -21.23 12.96
CA GLU A 122 20.65 -22.46 13.65
C GLU A 122 20.66 -23.64 12.65
N HIS A 123 19.64 -23.79 11.81
CA HIS A 123 19.64 -24.79 10.73
C HIS A 123 20.77 -24.60 9.70
N GLN A 124 21.17 -23.35 9.37
CA GLN A 124 22.35 -23.13 8.53
C GLN A 124 23.67 -23.55 9.20
N LYS A 125 23.78 -23.48 10.53
CA LYS A 125 24.98 -23.95 11.25
C LYS A 125 25.04 -25.47 11.35
N GLU A 126 23.92 -26.13 11.62
CA GLU A 126 23.84 -27.59 11.67
C GLU A 126 24.13 -28.21 10.29
N SER A 127 23.52 -27.68 9.22
CA SER A 127 23.74 -28.16 7.84
C SER A 127 25.18 -27.99 7.32
N THR A 128 26.00 -27.16 7.95
CA THR A 128 27.41 -26.97 7.57
C THR A 128 28.37 -27.94 8.29
N THR A 129 27.91 -28.72 9.27
CA THR A 129 28.81 -29.42 10.21
C THR A 129 28.34 -30.84 10.61
N GLY A 130 28.19 -31.80 9.68
CA GLY A 130 27.66 -33.13 10.07
C GLY A 130 27.71 -34.33 9.11
N THR A 131 28.49 -34.36 8.03
CA THR A 131 28.41 -35.47 7.05
C THR A 131 29.13 -36.77 7.50
N ARG A 132 28.49 -37.59 8.35
CA ARG A 132 28.64 -39.08 8.42
C ARG A 132 27.82 -39.70 9.58
N GLY A 133 27.03 -40.74 9.29
CA GLY A 133 26.81 -41.85 10.25
C GLY A 133 25.37 -42.30 10.52
N VAL A 134 24.98 -43.41 9.88
CA VAL A 134 24.20 -44.55 10.42
C VAL A 134 22.77 -44.30 10.98
N ILE A 135 21.83 -45.10 10.46
CA ILE A 135 20.47 -45.29 10.97
C ILE A 135 20.50 -46.07 12.30
N THR A 136 19.85 -45.60 13.37
CA THR A 136 19.48 -46.45 14.53
C THR A 136 18.21 -45.93 15.22
N GLN A 137 17.35 -46.84 15.69
CA GLN A 137 16.14 -46.52 16.45
C GLN A 137 16.48 -46.11 17.90
N GLY A 138 15.77 -45.14 18.48
CA GLY A 138 16.13 -44.58 19.79
C GLY A 138 14.99 -43.98 20.62
N ARG A 139 14.15 -44.84 21.21
CA ARG A 139 13.29 -44.60 22.39
C ARG A 139 12.71 -43.19 22.63
N ILE A 140 11.39 -43.09 22.44
CA ILE A 140 10.53 -42.22 23.26
C ILE A 140 10.81 -42.52 24.75
N SER A 141 10.96 -41.47 25.57
CA SER A 141 11.03 -41.59 27.03
C SER A 141 9.82 -40.91 27.68
N ASN A 142 9.29 -41.54 28.72
CA ASN A 142 8.02 -41.14 29.32
C ASN A 142 8.19 -39.91 30.21
N VAL A 143 7.40 -38.86 29.96
CA VAL A 143 6.95 -37.96 31.02
C VAL A 143 5.55 -38.43 31.41
N SER A 144 5.34 -38.70 32.70
CA SER A 144 4.18 -39.42 33.20
C SER A 144 2.88 -38.62 33.12
N ASN A 145 1.82 -39.31 32.73
CA ASN A 145 0.41 -38.90 32.83
C ASN A 145 0.13 -38.01 34.06
N ASN A 146 -0.57 -36.90 33.84
CA ASN A 146 -1.69 -36.58 34.71
C ASN A 146 -2.95 -36.61 33.84
N SER A 147 -3.87 -37.51 34.14
CA SER A 147 -5.04 -37.79 33.31
C SER A 147 -6.20 -36.90 33.73
N ASP A 148 -6.58 -35.94 32.89
CA ASP A 148 -7.94 -35.40 32.91
C ASP A 148 -8.48 -35.33 31.48
N SER A 149 -9.68 -35.88 31.27
CA SER A 149 -10.23 -36.21 29.95
C SER A 149 -11.44 -35.35 29.63
N GLY A 150 -11.20 -34.16 29.07
CA GLY A 150 -12.27 -33.18 28.82
C GLY A 150 -12.03 -32.25 27.64
N LYS A 151 -12.56 -32.63 26.46
CA LYS A 151 -12.78 -31.78 25.27
C LYS A 151 -11.56 -31.01 24.74
N GLY A 152 -10.99 -31.49 23.64
CA GLY A 152 -10.15 -30.67 22.76
C GLY A 152 -10.96 -29.52 22.16
N GLY A 153 -10.94 -28.37 22.82
CA GLY A 153 -11.60 -27.15 22.32
C GLY A 153 -10.90 -26.66 21.06
N LYS A 154 -11.65 -26.43 19.98
CA LYS A 154 -11.17 -25.59 18.88
C LYS A 154 -10.82 -24.22 19.47
N LYS A 155 -9.61 -23.69 19.19
CA LYS A 155 -9.29 -22.28 19.43
C LYS A 155 -10.19 -21.40 18.56
N GLY A 156 -11.37 -21.05 19.06
CA GLY A 156 -12.20 -19.98 18.51
C GLY A 156 -11.61 -18.63 18.92
N MET A 157 -11.76 -17.63 18.06
CA MET A 157 -11.18 -16.30 18.30
C MET A 157 -11.78 -15.58 19.51
N VAL A 158 -11.01 -14.68 20.10
CA VAL A 158 -11.43 -13.77 21.18
C VAL A 158 -12.63 -12.91 20.78
N LEU A 159 -12.71 -12.48 19.50
CA LEU A 159 -13.86 -11.74 18.99
C LEU A 159 -14.86 -12.67 18.26
N PRO A 160 -16.10 -12.82 18.77
CA PRO A 160 -17.12 -13.58 18.06
C PRO A 160 -17.47 -12.90 16.73
N PHE A 161 -17.64 -13.70 15.68
CA PHE A 161 -18.22 -13.29 14.41
C PHE A 161 -19.40 -14.22 14.09
N GLN A 162 -20.30 -13.76 13.21
CA GLN A 162 -21.35 -14.61 12.66
C GLN A 162 -20.84 -15.22 11.35
N PRO A 163 -20.78 -16.55 11.19
CA PRO A 163 -20.55 -17.15 9.89
C PRO A 163 -21.66 -16.76 8.91
N LEU A 164 -21.30 -16.16 7.78
CA LEU A 164 -22.25 -15.70 6.75
C LEU A 164 -21.98 -16.41 5.43
N ALA A 165 -22.98 -17.11 4.90
CA ALA A 165 -22.95 -17.61 3.53
C ALA A 165 -23.29 -16.48 2.54
N MET A 166 -22.75 -16.57 1.33
CA MET A 166 -23.16 -15.77 0.18
C MET A 166 -23.73 -16.71 -0.90
N ALA A 167 -24.82 -16.32 -1.55
CA ALA A 167 -25.32 -16.98 -2.74
C ALA A 167 -25.52 -15.95 -3.85
N PHE A 168 -25.36 -16.37 -5.09
CA PHE A 168 -25.54 -15.53 -6.27
C PHE A 168 -26.11 -16.37 -7.41
N ASP A 169 -27.06 -15.79 -8.14
CA ASP A 169 -27.84 -16.48 -9.16
C ASP A 169 -27.99 -15.61 -10.41
N ASN A 170 -27.76 -16.23 -11.57
CA ASN A 170 -27.80 -15.63 -12.90
C ASN A 170 -27.05 -14.28 -12.98
N VAL A 171 -25.84 -14.20 -12.40
CA VAL A 171 -25.06 -12.95 -12.39
C VAL A 171 -24.50 -12.65 -13.76
N ASN A 172 -24.89 -11.51 -14.31
CA ASN A 172 -24.40 -10.96 -15.56
C ASN A 172 -23.73 -9.61 -15.29
N TYR A 173 -22.66 -9.31 -16.03
CA TYR A 173 -21.93 -8.05 -15.89
C TYR A 173 -21.53 -7.50 -17.27
N TYR A 174 -21.89 -6.24 -17.50
CA TYR A 174 -21.67 -5.52 -18.74
C TYR A 174 -20.86 -4.26 -18.50
N VAL A 175 -19.94 -3.94 -19.41
CA VAL A 175 -19.17 -2.69 -19.43
C VAL A 175 -19.42 -1.99 -20.75
N ASP A 176 -19.45 -0.66 -20.78
CA ASP A 176 -19.58 0.09 -22.04
C ASP A 176 -18.40 -0.27 -22.98
N MET A 177 -18.70 -0.54 -24.26
CA MET A 177 -17.75 -1.14 -25.19
C MET A 177 -16.50 -0.25 -25.38
N PRO A 178 -15.27 -0.75 -25.13
CA PRO A 178 -14.05 0.05 -25.20
C PRO A 178 -13.87 0.76 -26.54
N ALA A 179 -13.35 2.00 -26.51
CA ALA A 179 -13.13 2.81 -27.71
C ALA A 179 -12.24 2.11 -28.76
N GLU A 180 -11.29 1.31 -28.30
CA GLU A 180 -10.40 0.47 -29.11
C GLU A 180 -11.17 -0.63 -29.86
N MET A 181 -12.16 -1.25 -29.23
CA MET A 181 -13.02 -2.28 -29.84
C MET A 181 -14.08 -1.68 -30.76
N LYS A 182 -14.62 -0.50 -30.44
CA LYS A 182 -15.48 0.25 -31.38
C LYS A 182 -14.72 0.66 -32.65
N GLN A 183 -13.43 0.98 -32.56
CA GLN A 183 -12.56 1.23 -33.72
C GLN A 183 -12.28 -0.02 -34.57
N GLN A 184 -12.42 -1.22 -33.99
CA GLN A 184 -12.33 -2.50 -34.72
C GLN A 184 -13.65 -2.90 -35.40
N GLY A 185 -14.68 -2.05 -35.35
CA GLY A 185 -15.94 -2.24 -36.08
C GLY A 185 -17.02 -3.02 -35.33
N ILE A 186 -16.83 -3.30 -34.02
CA ILE A 186 -17.87 -3.92 -33.20
C ILE A 186 -19.01 -2.91 -32.97
N SER A 187 -20.21 -3.26 -33.41
CA SER A 187 -21.40 -2.41 -33.38
C SER A 187 -22.19 -2.44 -32.06
N GLU A 188 -21.82 -3.32 -31.13
CA GLU A 188 -22.45 -3.42 -29.80
C GLU A 188 -21.99 -2.28 -28.88
N ASP A 189 -22.94 -1.67 -28.16
CA ASP A 189 -22.64 -0.58 -27.22
C ASP A 189 -22.05 -1.05 -25.88
N ARG A 190 -22.25 -2.33 -25.52
CA ARG A 190 -21.81 -2.92 -24.24
C ARG A 190 -21.16 -4.27 -24.46
N LEU A 191 -20.00 -4.48 -23.83
CA LEU A 191 -19.30 -5.76 -23.76
C LEU A 191 -19.78 -6.55 -22.54
N GLN A 192 -20.30 -7.76 -22.75
CA GLN A 192 -20.64 -8.68 -21.67
C GLN A 192 -19.40 -9.46 -21.20
N LEU A 193 -19.07 -9.36 -19.91
CA LEU A 193 -17.89 -9.99 -19.30
C LEU A 193 -18.21 -11.15 -18.36
N LEU A 194 -19.46 -11.26 -17.89
CA LEU A 194 -19.98 -12.41 -17.12
C LEU A 194 -21.35 -12.82 -17.67
N ARG A 195 -21.57 -14.13 -17.78
CA ARG A 195 -22.74 -14.74 -18.40
C ARG A 195 -23.38 -15.76 -17.45
N GLY A 196 -24.53 -15.40 -16.89
CA GLY A 196 -25.39 -16.28 -16.08
C GLY A 196 -24.73 -16.94 -14.85
N VAL A 197 -23.66 -16.36 -14.31
CA VAL A 197 -22.81 -17.06 -13.34
C VAL A 197 -23.56 -17.23 -12.02
N SER A 198 -23.63 -18.48 -11.55
CA SER A 198 -24.48 -18.88 -10.42
C SER A 198 -23.69 -19.77 -9.46
N GLY A 199 -23.83 -19.58 -8.14
CA GLY A 199 -23.03 -20.31 -7.16
C GLY A 199 -23.24 -19.87 -5.70
N THR A 200 -22.52 -20.53 -4.79
CA THR A 200 -22.56 -20.22 -3.34
C THR A 200 -21.16 -20.23 -2.73
N PHE A 201 -20.95 -19.41 -1.70
CA PHE A 201 -19.78 -19.43 -0.85
C PHE A 201 -20.25 -19.76 0.58
N ARG A 202 -19.77 -20.88 1.15
CA ARG A 202 -20.27 -21.43 2.42
C ARG A 202 -19.22 -21.29 3.53
N PRO A 203 -19.60 -21.04 4.80
CA PRO A 203 -18.64 -20.94 5.89
C PRO A 203 -17.98 -22.28 6.22
N GLY A 204 -16.67 -22.27 6.52
CA GLY A 204 -15.89 -23.47 6.81
C GLY A 204 -15.56 -24.33 5.59
N VAL A 205 -15.85 -23.85 4.37
CA VAL A 205 -15.45 -24.43 3.10
C VAL A 205 -14.56 -23.42 2.39
N LEU A 206 -13.46 -23.87 1.77
CA LEU A 206 -12.66 -23.03 0.89
C LEU A 206 -13.29 -23.04 -0.51
N THR A 207 -13.65 -21.89 -1.06
CA THR A 207 -14.02 -21.79 -2.47
C THR A 207 -12.83 -21.36 -3.32
N CYS A 208 -12.47 -22.19 -4.30
CA CYS A 208 -11.42 -21.93 -5.27
C CYS A 208 -12.05 -21.58 -6.64
N LEU A 209 -11.92 -20.31 -7.05
CA LEU A 209 -12.25 -19.87 -8.41
C LEU A 209 -11.07 -20.20 -9.34
N MET A 210 -11.29 -21.17 -10.24
CA MET A 210 -10.33 -21.63 -11.24
C MET A 210 -10.83 -21.31 -12.65
N GLY A 211 -9.93 -21.41 -13.63
CA GLY A 211 -10.17 -21.05 -15.02
C GLY A 211 -8.95 -20.36 -15.62
N VAL A 212 -8.88 -20.30 -16.95
CA VAL A 212 -7.75 -19.68 -17.66
C VAL A 212 -7.62 -18.17 -17.39
N SER A 213 -6.50 -17.57 -17.77
CA SER A 213 -6.39 -16.10 -17.77
C SER A 213 -7.42 -15.50 -18.74
N GLY A 214 -7.97 -14.33 -18.41
CA GLY A 214 -9.08 -13.70 -19.14
C GLY A 214 -10.48 -14.25 -18.85
N ALA A 215 -10.64 -15.41 -18.20
CA ALA A 215 -11.93 -16.07 -17.90
C ALA A 215 -12.83 -15.38 -16.85
N GLY A 216 -12.80 -14.05 -16.74
CA GLY A 216 -13.69 -13.29 -15.85
C GLY A 216 -13.51 -13.48 -14.34
N LYS A 217 -12.59 -14.34 -13.87
CA LYS A 217 -12.46 -14.72 -12.44
C LYS A 217 -12.38 -13.53 -11.47
N THR A 218 -11.42 -12.63 -11.67
CA THR A 218 -11.25 -11.41 -10.86
C THR A 218 -12.41 -10.43 -11.10
N THR A 219 -13.02 -10.41 -12.29
CA THR A 219 -14.24 -9.63 -12.57
C THR A 219 -15.41 -10.10 -11.72
N LEU A 220 -15.65 -11.41 -11.62
CA LEU A 220 -16.64 -12.01 -10.73
C LEU A 220 -16.33 -11.69 -9.27
N MET A 221 -15.06 -11.82 -8.85
CA MET A 221 -14.67 -11.50 -7.47
C MET A 221 -14.89 -10.02 -7.14
N ASP A 222 -14.51 -9.08 -8.01
CA ASP A 222 -14.76 -7.65 -7.83
C ASP A 222 -16.27 -7.30 -7.86
N VAL A 223 -17.10 -8.00 -8.64
CA VAL A 223 -18.57 -7.79 -8.66
C VAL A 223 -19.21 -8.31 -7.37
N LEU A 224 -18.85 -9.53 -6.94
CA LEU A 224 -19.36 -10.12 -5.69
C LEU A 224 -18.84 -9.37 -4.45
N ALA A 225 -17.59 -8.90 -4.46
CA ALA A 225 -17.05 -7.97 -3.47
C ALA A 225 -17.66 -6.56 -3.56
N GLY A 226 -18.13 -6.15 -4.74
CA GLY A 226 -18.74 -4.83 -4.96
C GLY A 226 -17.74 -3.70 -5.19
N ARG A 227 -16.57 -4.02 -5.73
CA ARG A 227 -15.47 -3.10 -6.05
C ARG A 227 -15.60 -2.48 -7.45
N LYS A 228 -16.41 -3.07 -8.35
CA LYS A 228 -16.79 -2.42 -9.61
C LYS A 228 -17.80 -1.29 -9.34
N THR A 229 -17.37 -0.04 -9.49
CA THR A 229 -18.21 1.16 -9.36
C THR A 229 -18.79 1.66 -10.69
N GLY A 230 -18.72 0.85 -11.74
CA GLY A 230 -19.19 1.15 -13.09
C GLY A 230 -19.47 -0.13 -13.88
N GLY A 231 -20.15 0.02 -15.01
CA GLY A 231 -20.82 -1.10 -15.69
C GLY A 231 -22.19 -1.42 -15.07
N TYR A 232 -22.86 -2.41 -15.64
CA TYR A 232 -24.21 -2.84 -15.26
C TYR A 232 -24.14 -4.26 -14.70
N ILE A 233 -24.71 -4.47 -13.52
CA ILE A 233 -24.79 -5.78 -12.85
C ILE A 233 -26.25 -6.22 -12.86
N GLU A 234 -26.51 -7.43 -13.35
CA GLU A 234 -27.81 -8.08 -13.37
C GLU A 234 -27.72 -9.46 -12.70
N GLY A 235 -28.87 -10.07 -12.38
CA GLY A 235 -28.97 -11.25 -11.52
C GLY A 235 -29.26 -10.91 -10.06
N SER A 236 -29.06 -11.87 -9.15
CA SER A 236 -29.26 -11.67 -7.71
C SER A 236 -28.02 -12.05 -6.90
N ILE A 237 -27.78 -11.32 -5.80
CA ILE A 237 -26.71 -11.60 -4.84
C ILE A 237 -27.29 -11.47 -3.42
N THR A 238 -27.26 -12.55 -2.66
CA THR A 238 -27.77 -12.64 -1.29
C THR A 238 -26.67 -13.01 -0.30
N ILE A 239 -26.88 -12.60 0.95
CA ILE A 239 -26.01 -12.89 2.10
C ILE A 239 -26.91 -13.54 3.15
N SER A 240 -26.79 -14.86 3.31
CA SER A 240 -27.56 -15.66 4.27
C SER A 240 -29.08 -15.37 4.19
N GLY A 241 -29.60 -15.32 2.96
CA GLY A 241 -31.01 -15.06 2.64
C GLY A 241 -31.38 -13.61 2.36
N TYR A 242 -30.55 -12.62 2.70
CA TYR A 242 -30.89 -11.19 2.55
C TYR A 242 -30.18 -10.53 1.36
N PRO A 243 -30.81 -9.62 0.59
CA PRO A 243 -30.16 -8.93 -0.53
C PRO A 243 -28.91 -8.15 -0.11
N LYS A 244 -27.82 -8.29 -0.88
CA LYS A 244 -26.53 -7.62 -0.61
C LYS A 244 -26.66 -6.08 -0.61
N LYS A 245 -26.45 -5.46 0.56
CA LYS A 245 -26.36 -4.00 0.71
C LYS A 245 -24.94 -3.51 0.42
N GLN A 246 -24.75 -2.89 -0.75
CA GLN A 246 -23.43 -2.56 -1.27
C GLN A 246 -22.64 -1.54 -0.41
N GLU A 247 -23.31 -0.53 0.16
CA GLU A 247 -22.63 0.53 0.91
C GLU A 247 -21.94 0.05 2.19
N THR A 248 -22.52 -0.94 2.86
CA THR A 248 -22.09 -1.44 4.17
C THR A 248 -21.37 -2.79 4.11
N PHE A 249 -21.33 -3.45 2.94
CA PHE A 249 -20.74 -4.79 2.76
C PHE A 249 -19.28 -4.88 3.23
N ALA A 250 -18.48 -3.82 3.04
CA ALA A 250 -17.08 -3.74 3.49
C ALA A 250 -16.87 -3.89 5.02
N ARG A 251 -17.95 -3.79 5.83
CA ARG A 251 -17.93 -4.06 7.27
C ARG A 251 -17.98 -5.56 7.63
N ILE A 252 -18.38 -6.42 6.69
CA ILE A 252 -18.43 -7.89 6.87
C ILE A 252 -17.54 -8.66 5.90
N SER A 253 -16.98 -8.00 4.88
CA SER A 253 -16.06 -8.59 3.92
C SER A 253 -14.61 -8.08 4.05
N GLY A 254 -13.64 -8.98 4.07
CA GLY A 254 -12.23 -8.67 3.78
C GLY A 254 -11.90 -8.89 2.30
N TYR A 255 -11.00 -8.10 1.72
CA TYR A 255 -10.51 -8.30 0.34
C TYR A 255 -8.99 -8.17 0.27
N CYS A 256 -8.30 -9.30 0.05
CA CYS A 256 -6.86 -9.31 -0.18
C CYS A 256 -6.60 -9.11 -1.68
N GLU A 257 -6.03 -7.97 -2.04
CA GLU A 257 -5.69 -7.66 -3.44
C GLU A 257 -4.49 -8.50 -3.93
N GLN A 258 -4.34 -8.64 -5.25
CA GLN A 258 -3.19 -9.32 -5.87
C GLN A 258 -1.87 -8.64 -5.48
N ASN A 259 -1.85 -7.29 -5.50
CA ASN A 259 -0.71 -6.46 -5.14
C ASN A 259 -0.71 -6.07 -3.65
N ASP A 260 0.36 -6.40 -2.93
CA ASP A 260 0.47 -6.17 -1.48
C ASP A 260 0.87 -4.73 -1.11
N ILE A 261 -0.07 -3.79 -1.27
CA ILE A 261 0.12 -2.37 -0.98
C ILE A 261 -0.10 -2.09 0.53
N HIS A 262 0.93 -1.53 1.18
CA HIS A 262 0.98 -1.15 2.59
C HIS A 262 1.93 0.06 2.78
N SER A 263 1.77 0.84 3.86
CA SER A 263 2.70 1.96 4.17
C SER A 263 4.08 1.43 4.60
N PRO A 264 5.19 1.91 4.00
CA PRO A 264 6.51 1.29 4.18
C PRO A 264 7.19 1.61 5.53
N TYR A 265 6.86 2.74 6.15
CA TYR A 265 7.52 3.25 7.37
C TYR A 265 6.84 2.78 8.68
N VAL A 266 5.76 2.01 8.55
CA VAL A 266 4.97 1.43 9.66
C VAL A 266 5.47 0.00 9.93
N THR A 267 5.31 -0.53 11.14
CA THR A 267 5.61 -1.95 11.43
C THR A 267 4.45 -2.88 11.08
N VAL A 268 4.72 -4.19 11.08
CA VAL A 268 3.69 -5.25 11.03
C VAL A 268 2.60 -4.99 12.07
N TYR A 269 2.97 -4.82 13.34
CA TYR A 269 1.99 -4.64 14.42
C TYR A 269 1.14 -3.38 14.28
N GLU A 270 1.78 -2.25 13.96
CA GLU A 270 1.09 -0.97 13.84
C GLU A 270 0.14 -0.92 12.64
N SER A 271 0.49 -1.60 11.54
CA SER A 271 -0.41 -1.79 10.39
C SER A 271 -1.68 -2.54 10.78
N LEU A 272 -1.56 -3.57 11.63
CA LEU A 272 -2.69 -4.32 12.16
C LEU A 272 -3.51 -3.50 13.16
N VAL A 273 -2.87 -2.85 14.14
CA VAL A 273 -3.56 -1.98 15.11
C VAL A 273 -4.31 -0.83 14.42
N TYR A 274 -3.76 -0.26 13.36
CA TYR A 274 -4.42 0.75 12.53
C TYR A 274 -5.67 0.20 11.81
N SER A 275 -5.59 -0.99 11.21
CA SER A 275 -6.76 -1.67 10.63
C SER A 275 -7.83 -1.95 11.69
N ALA A 276 -7.41 -2.47 12.85
CA ALA A 276 -8.30 -2.78 13.98
C ALA A 276 -9.08 -1.54 14.45
N TRP A 277 -8.35 -0.45 14.70
CA TRP A 277 -8.92 0.79 15.23
C TRP A 277 -9.96 1.41 14.28
N LEU A 278 -9.76 1.29 12.97
CA LEU A 278 -10.65 1.85 11.95
C LEU A 278 -11.85 0.93 11.60
N ARG A 279 -11.65 -0.39 11.55
CA ARG A 279 -12.66 -1.34 11.04
C ARG A 279 -13.49 -2.01 12.13
N LEU A 280 -12.96 -2.22 13.34
CA LEU A 280 -13.74 -2.82 14.43
C LEU A 280 -14.81 -1.85 14.97
N PRO A 281 -16.01 -2.35 15.33
CA PRO A 281 -17.09 -1.55 15.91
C PRO A 281 -16.79 -1.17 17.37
N LYS A 282 -17.45 -0.12 17.88
CA LYS A 282 -17.28 0.34 19.27
C LYS A 282 -17.98 -0.56 20.29
N GLU A 283 -19.00 -1.31 19.88
CA GLU A 283 -19.87 -2.12 20.76
C GLU A 283 -19.21 -3.37 21.37
N VAL A 284 -17.95 -3.68 21.01
CA VAL A 284 -17.13 -4.75 21.65
C VAL A 284 -16.96 -4.51 23.17
N ASP A 285 -17.19 -3.28 23.62
CA ASP A 285 -16.83 -2.74 24.93
C ASP A 285 -17.88 -2.96 26.04
N GLN A 286 -18.98 -3.70 25.79
CA GLN A 286 -20.05 -3.99 26.77
C GLN A 286 -20.06 -5.46 27.25
N LYS A 287 -20.49 -6.42 26.42
CA LYS A 287 -20.60 -7.84 26.83
C LYS A 287 -19.24 -8.49 27.13
N THR A 288 -18.22 -8.20 26.34
CA THR A 288 -16.85 -8.71 26.56
C THR A 288 -16.23 -8.10 27.83
N ARG A 289 -16.67 -6.90 28.23
CA ARG A 289 -16.23 -6.24 29.48
C ARG A 289 -16.68 -7.00 30.73
N GLU A 290 -17.89 -7.56 30.72
CA GLU A 290 -18.47 -8.27 31.87
C GLU A 290 -17.70 -9.57 32.22
N GLN A 291 -16.92 -10.11 31.29
CA GLN A 291 -16.01 -11.26 31.53
C GLN A 291 -14.54 -10.86 31.76
N LEU A 292 -14.16 -9.59 31.57
CA LEU A 292 -12.80 -9.06 31.71
C LEU A 292 -12.72 -7.89 32.71
N VAL A 293 -13.28 -8.11 33.91
CA VAL A 293 -13.50 -7.07 34.93
C VAL A 293 -12.23 -6.70 35.74
N MET A 294 -11.10 -7.38 35.56
CA MET A 294 -9.82 -7.04 36.22
C MET A 294 -8.67 -6.77 35.26
N ILE A 295 -8.61 -5.57 34.70
CA ILE A 295 -7.43 -4.70 34.51
C ILE A 295 -7.91 -3.33 34.00
N LYS A 296 -7.22 -2.24 34.36
CA LYS A 296 -7.62 -0.88 33.98
C LYS A 296 -7.42 -0.62 32.47
N ASN A 297 -8.35 0.14 31.88
CA ASN A 297 -8.33 0.66 30.48
C ASN A 297 -8.66 -0.37 29.37
N SER A 298 -9.82 -1.03 29.48
CA SER A 298 -10.24 -2.24 28.73
C SER A 298 -10.13 -2.21 27.19
N THR A 299 -10.54 -1.13 26.52
CA THR A 299 -10.82 -1.16 25.07
C THR A 299 -9.56 -1.34 24.22
N PHE A 300 -8.44 -0.75 24.64
CA PHE A 300 -7.14 -0.91 23.96
C PHE A 300 -6.63 -2.34 24.12
N THR A 301 -6.77 -2.94 25.31
CA THR A 301 -6.34 -4.31 25.60
C THR A 301 -7.03 -5.35 24.71
N VAL A 302 -8.35 -5.23 24.48
CA VAL A 302 -9.08 -6.17 23.60
C VAL A 302 -8.59 -6.09 22.14
N ILE A 303 -8.31 -4.88 21.65
CA ILE A 303 -7.71 -4.69 20.32
C ILE A 303 -6.32 -5.33 20.25
N GLN A 304 -5.47 -5.13 21.26
CA GLN A 304 -4.14 -5.74 21.30
C GLN A 304 -4.20 -7.28 21.35
N MET A 305 -5.10 -7.85 22.16
CA MET A 305 -5.30 -9.31 22.24
C MET A 305 -5.73 -9.91 20.90
N PHE A 306 -6.68 -9.27 20.20
CA PHE A 306 -7.15 -9.77 18.90
C PHE A 306 -6.08 -9.61 17.80
N VAL A 307 -5.31 -8.52 17.80
CA VAL A 307 -4.18 -8.36 16.87
C VAL A 307 -3.08 -9.40 17.14
N ASP A 308 -2.78 -9.70 18.40
CA ASP A 308 -1.79 -10.74 18.77
C ASP A 308 -2.29 -12.15 18.39
N GLU A 309 -3.59 -12.44 18.56
CA GLU A 309 -4.22 -13.68 18.08
C GLU A 309 -4.15 -13.83 16.55
N VAL A 310 -4.43 -12.77 15.78
CA VAL A 310 -4.29 -12.84 14.32
C VAL A 310 -2.82 -13.03 13.91
N MET A 311 -1.86 -12.42 14.62
CA MET A 311 -0.43 -12.66 14.37
C MET A 311 0.05 -14.07 14.76
N GLU A 312 -0.64 -14.77 15.68
CA GLU A 312 -0.44 -16.22 15.90
C GLU A 312 -0.99 -17.01 14.70
N LEU A 313 -2.24 -16.73 14.31
CA LEU A 313 -2.95 -17.43 13.22
C LEU A 313 -2.22 -17.35 11.87
N VAL A 314 -1.63 -16.20 11.55
CA VAL A 314 -0.84 -15.97 10.33
C VAL A 314 0.67 -16.22 10.49
N GLU A 315 1.12 -16.78 11.61
CA GLU A 315 2.53 -17.09 11.89
C GLU A 315 3.49 -15.85 11.76
N LEU A 316 3.00 -14.63 11.97
CA LEU A 316 3.78 -13.37 11.87
C LEU A 316 4.32 -12.85 13.22
N SER A 317 4.04 -13.53 14.34
CA SER A 317 4.41 -13.09 15.70
C SER A 317 5.90 -12.72 15.84
N ASN A 318 6.81 -13.47 15.19
CA ASN A 318 8.26 -13.20 15.20
C ASN A 318 8.65 -11.89 14.48
N LEU A 319 7.76 -11.32 13.68
CA LEU A 319 7.97 -10.11 12.86
C LEU A 319 7.17 -8.89 13.37
N LYS A 320 6.53 -8.99 14.55
CA LYS A 320 5.70 -7.93 15.17
C LYS A 320 6.31 -6.53 15.07
N GLY A 321 7.60 -6.38 15.36
CA GLY A 321 8.35 -5.11 15.29
C GLY A 321 9.09 -4.81 13.99
N ALA A 322 8.96 -5.64 12.95
CA ALA A 322 9.63 -5.42 11.67
C ALA A 322 8.93 -4.31 10.87
N LEU A 323 9.72 -3.44 10.23
CA LEU A 323 9.22 -2.43 9.28
C LEU A 323 8.75 -3.09 7.98
N VAL A 324 7.62 -2.62 7.46
CA VAL A 324 7.00 -3.14 6.24
C VAL A 324 7.90 -2.95 5.01
N GLY A 325 8.46 -1.75 4.85
CA GLY A 325 9.36 -1.38 3.76
C GLY A 325 8.71 -1.32 2.37
N LEU A 326 9.46 -0.83 1.39
CA LEU A 326 9.04 -0.71 -0.01
C LEU A 326 9.15 -2.06 -0.75
N PRO A 327 8.12 -2.51 -1.50
CA PRO A 327 8.14 -3.76 -2.25
C PRO A 327 9.39 -3.89 -3.15
N GLY A 328 10.07 -5.03 -3.05
CA GLY A 328 11.29 -5.32 -3.84
C GLY A 328 12.56 -4.57 -3.42
N VAL A 329 12.49 -3.63 -2.47
CA VAL A 329 13.63 -2.79 -2.05
C VAL A 329 14.08 -3.10 -0.62
N ASN A 330 13.17 -3.07 0.37
CA ASN A 330 13.51 -3.28 1.78
C ASN A 330 12.30 -3.75 2.63
N GLY A 331 12.57 -4.07 3.90
CA GLY A 331 11.55 -4.54 4.85
C GLY A 331 11.19 -6.02 4.68
N LEU A 332 9.90 -6.30 4.58
CA LEU A 332 9.35 -7.67 4.52
C LEU A 332 9.57 -8.33 3.15
N SER A 333 9.78 -9.66 3.17
CA SER A 333 9.76 -10.50 1.97
C SER A 333 8.38 -10.53 1.31
N THR A 334 8.29 -10.99 0.06
CA THR A 334 7.01 -11.14 -0.67
C THR A 334 6.03 -12.04 0.11
N GLU A 335 6.51 -13.18 0.58
CA GLU A 335 5.80 -14.14 1.43
C GLU A 335 5.22 -13.49 2.70
N GLN A 336 6.08 -12.83 3.48
CA GLN A 336 5.70 -12.16 4.72
C GLN A 336 4.71 -11.01 4.49
N ARG A 337 4.85 -10.31 3.36
CA ARG A 337 3.98 -9.20 2.96
C ARG A 337 2.60 -9.69 2.51
N LYS A 338 2.50 -10.82 1.80
CA LYS A 338 1.22 -11.46 1.44
C LYS A 338 0.47 -11.93 2.69
N ARG A 339 1.19 -12.50 3.68
CA ARG A 339 0.61 -12.80 5.01
C ARG A 339 0.17 -11.54 5.77
N LEU A 340 0.91 -10.43 5.67
CA LEU A 340 0.48 -9.15 6.24
C LEU A 340 -0.79 -8.62 5.57
N THR A 341 -0.96 -8.77 4.25
CA THR A 341 -2.21 -8.42 3.54
C THR A 341 -3.40 -9.20 4.10
N ILE A 342 -3.25 -10.52 4.25
CA ILE A 342 -4.27 -11.39 4.84
C ILE A 342 -4.58 -10.96 6.29
N ALA A 343 -3.55 -10.69 7.10
CA ALA A 343 -3.72 -10.26 8.49
C ALA A 343 -4.43 -8.90 8.62
N VAL A 344 -4.11 -7.92 7.78
CA VAL A 344 -4.75 -6.59 7.78
C VAL A 344 -6.25 -6.68 7.48
N GLU A 345 -6.67 -7.61 6.62
CA GLU A 345 -8.08 -7.88 6.37
C GLU A 345 -8.74 -8.69 7.50
N LEU A 346 -8.06 -9.71 8.04
CA LEU A 346 -8.56 -10.53 9.17
C LEU A 346 -8.83 -9.72 10.44
N VAL A 347 -8.02 -8.71 10.71
CA VAL A 347 -8.14 -7.84 11.89
C VAL A 347 -9.39 -6.94 11.85
N ALA A 348 -10.12 -6.87 10.73
CA ALA A 348 -11.47 -6.31 10.68
C ALA A 348 -12.55 -7.23 11.31
N ASN A 349 -12.18 -8.45 11.70
CA ASN A 349 -13.05 -9.57 12.01
C ASN A 349 -14.15 -9.86 10.95
N PRO A 350 -13.81 -9.98 9.65
CA PRO A 350 -14.78 -10.19 8.60
C PRO A 350 -15.39 -11.59 8.65
N SER A 351 -16.60 -11.74 8.13
CA SER A 351 -17.33 -13.02 8.04
C SER A 351 -17.08 -13.73 6.70
N ILE A 352 -16.85 -12.94 5.64
CA ILE A 352 -16.54 -13.38 4.29
C ILE A 352 -15.17 -12.80 3.91
N ILE A 353 -14.28 -13.57 3.29
CA ILE A 353 -12.97 -13.10 2.84
C ILE A 353 -12.74 -13.48 1.38
N PHE A 354 -12.39 -12.48 0.58
CA PHE A 354 -11.96 -12.62 -0.80
C PHE A 354 -10.42 -12.52 -0.85
N MET A 355 -9.78 -13.37 -1.64
CA MET A 355 -8.33 -13.39 -1.81
C MET A 355 -7.96 -13.52 -3.30
N ASP A 356 -7.50 -12.43 -3.90
CA ASP A 356 -7.12 -12.43 -5.31
C ASP A 356 -5.67 -12.93 -5.47
N GLU A 357 -5.56 -14.10 -6.10
CA GLU A 357 -4.33 -14.88 -6.33
C GLU A 357 -3.37 -14.90 -5.12
N PRO A 358 -3.71 -15.59 -4.01
CA PRO A 358 -2.89 -15.61 -2.80
C PRO A 358 -1.48 -16.21 -3.00
N THR A 359 -1.25 -16.95 -4.09
CA THR A 359 0.03 -17.59 -4.42
C THR A 359 0.80 -16.90 -5.57
N SER A 360 0.34 -15.76 -6.09
CA SER A 360 1.01 -15.07 -7.22
C SER A 360 2.40 -14.57 -6.84
N GLY A 361 3.42 -14.83 -7.68
CA GLY A 361 4.78 -14.30 -7.48
C GLY A 361 5.56 -14.92 -6.32
N LEU A 362 5.11 -16.06 -5.79
CA LEU A 362 5.78 -16.81 -4.73
C LEU A 362 6.42 -18.09 -5.27
N ASP A 363 7.47 -18.58 -4.61
CA ASP A 363 7.99 -19.93 -4.85
C ASP A 363 7.09 -20.98 -4.17
N ALA A 364 7.28 -22.26 -4.52
CA ALA A 364 6.44 -23.34 -4.00
C ALA A 364 6.48 -23.47 -2.46
N ARG A 365 7.57 -23.04 -1.80
CA ARG A 365 7.66 -23.02 -0.33
C ARG A 365 6.88 -21.86 0.27
N ALA A 366 7.08 -20.63 -0.21
CA ALA A 366 6.35 -19.45 0.23
C ALA A 366 4.84 -19.60 0.01
N ALA A 367 4.43 -20.08 -1.17
CA ALA A 367 3.04 -20.34 -1.49
C ALA A 367 2.40 -21.37 -0.54
N ALA A 368 3.14 -22.40 -0.10
CA ALA A 368 2.64 -23.37 0.88
C ALA A 368 2.43 -22.75 2.28
N ILE A 369 3.30 -21.83 2.72
CA ILE A 369 3.16 -21.11 4.01
C ILE A 369 1.94 -20.17 3.96
N VAL A 370 1.76 -19.45 2.84
CA VAL A 370 0.57 -18.61 2.62
C VAL A 370 -0.70 -19.47 2.58
N MET A 371 -0.73 -20.58 1.82
CA MET A 371 -1.91 -21.47 1.78
C MET A 371 -2.21 -22.16 3.12
N ARG A 372 -1.21 -22.37 3.99
CA ARG A 372 -1.42 -22.79 5.39
C ARG A 372 -2.18 -21.71 6.17
N THR A 373 -1.80 -20.44 6.01
CA THR A 373 -2.49 -19.29 6.59
C THR A 373 -3.95 -19.18 6.08
N VAL A 374 -4.18 -19.47 4.80
CA VAL A 374 -5.53 -19.55 4.22
C VAL A 374 -6.35 -20.69 4.86
N ARG A 375 -5.78 -21.89 5.07
CA ARG A 375 -6.48 -22.96 5.82
C ARG A 375 -6.80 -22.52 7.25
N ASN A 376 -5.82 -22.01 8.00
CA ASN A 376 -6.02 -21.56 9.38
C ASN A 376 -7.18 -20.56 9.47
N THR A 377 -7.36 -19.72 8.44
CA THR A 377 -8.49 -18.81 8.30
C THR A 377 -9.83 -19.53 8.07
N VAL A 378 -9.89 -20.50 7.15
CA VAL A 378 -11.10 -21.32 6.90
C VAL A 378 -11.53 -22.08 8.15
N ASP A 379 -10.57 -22.68 8.87
CA ASP A 379 -10.82 -23.50 10.06
C ASP A 379 -11.44 -22.71 11.24
N THR A 380 -11.35 -21.38 11.23
CA THR A 380 -12.12 -20.51 12.16
C THR A 380 -13.63 -20.55 11.93
N GLY A 381 -14.10 -21.10 10.81
CA GLY A 381 -15.51 -21.15 10.41
C GLY A 381 -15.96 -19.99 9.52
N ARG A 382 -15.02 -19.29 8.87
CA ARG A 382 -15.31 -18.21 7.91
C ARG A 382 -15.63 -18.72 6.52
N THR A 383 -16.30 -17.89 5.73
CA THR A 383 -16.45 -18.08 4.29
C THR A 383 -15.22 -17.50 3.59
N VAL A 384 -14.44 -18.31 2.88
CA VAL A 384 -13.21 -17.85 2.20
C VAL A 384 -13.25 -18.23 0.72
N VAL A 385 -12.97 -17.25 -0.12
CA VAL A 385 -12.98 -17.36 -1.59
C VAL A 385 -11.62 -16.91 -2.11
N CYS A 386 -10.98 -17.72 -2.94
CA CYS A 386 -9.71 -17.37 -3.57
C CYS A 386 -9.70 -17.67 -5.08
N THR A 387 -9.10 -16.80 -5.89
CA THR A 387 -8.70 -17.13 -7.26
C THR A 387 -7.39 -17.89 -7.24
N ILE A 388 -7.31 -19.01 -7.97
CA ILE A 388 -6.07 -19.77 -8.10
C ILE A 388 -5.82 -20.10 -9.57
N HIS A 389 -4.74 -19.55 -10.13
CA HIS A 389 -4.33 -19.80 -11.52
C HIS A 389 -3.73 -21.20 -11.70
N GLN A 390 -3.00 -21.72 -10.71
CA GLN A 390 -2.45 -23.07 -10.74
C GLN A 390 -2.35 -23.65 -9.32
N LEU A 391 -3.25 -24.59 -9.02
CA LEU A 391 -3.33 -25.26 -7.72
C LEU A 391 -2.39 -26.47 -7.76
N ALA A 392 -1.19 -26.36 -7.17
CA ALA A 392 -0.28 -27.51 -7.06
C ALA A 392 -0.81 -28.54 -6.05
N LEU A 393 -0.64 -29.83 -6.35
CA LEU A 393 -1.03 -30.95 -5.47
C LEU A 393 -0.53 -30.78 -4.02
N THR A 394 0.66 -30.20 -3.83
CA THR A 394 1.24 -29.90 -2.51
C THR A 394 0.36 -29.02 -1.61
N TYR A 395 -0.45 -28.13 -2.19
CA TYR A 395 -1.38 -27.28 -1.44
C TYR A 395 -2.64 -28.04 -0.99
N LEU A 396 -2.96 -29.14 -1.67
CA LEU A 396 -4.15 -29.98 -1.48
C LEU A 396 -3.91 -31.19 -0.58
N ASN A 397 -2.88 -31.15 0.26
CA ASN A 397 -2.63 -32.14 1.32
C ASN A 397 -3.92 -32.45 2.14
N PRO A 398 -4.14 -33.68 2.67
CA PRO A 398 -5.43 -34.25 3.12
C PRO A 398 -5.95 -33.69 4.48
N LEU A 399 -5.86 -32.37 4.60
CA LEU A 399 -6.34 -31.50 5.67
C LEU A 399 -7.27 -30.41 5.09
N MET A 400 -7.39 -30.26 3.76
CA MET A 400 -8.49 -29.49 3.16
C MET A 400 -9.73 -30.40 3.05
N ARG A 401 -10.61 -30.38 4.05
CA ARG A 401 -11.70 -31.38 4.11
C ARG A 401 -12.75 -31.23 3.00
N TYR A 402 -13.04 -29.99 2.60
CA TYR A 402 -13.96 -29.65 1.52
C TYR A 402 -13.46 -28.42 0.77
N VAL A 403 -13.35 -28.52 -0.55
CA VAL A 403 -13.00 -27.41 -1.45
C VAL A 403 -14.08 -27.29 -2.51
N LEU A 404 -14.80 -26.17 -2.54
CA LEU A 404 -15.69 -25.86 -3.65
C LEU A 404 -14.86 -25.33 -4.81
N VAL A 405 -14.71 -26.14 -5.86
CA VAL A 405 -14.07 -25.73 -7.11
C VAL A 405 -15.12 -25.12 -8.00
N ILE A 406 -14.93 -23.89 -8.48
CA ILE A 406 -15.76 -23.29 -9.54
C ILE A 406 -14.86 -22.99 -10.73
N LEU A 407 -15.19 -23.56 -11.89
CA LEU A 407 -14.43 -23.42 -13.13
C LEU A 407 -15.10 -22.38 -14.04
N MET A 408 -14.34 -21.37 -14.45
CA MET A 408 -14.81 -20.31 -15.35
C MET A 408 -14.16 -20.40 -16.73
N HIS A 409 -14.95 -20.17 -17.77
CA HIS A 409 -14.49 -20.18 -19.16
C HIS A 409 -14.18 -18.78 -19.70
N LEU A 410 -13.49 -18.71 -20.86
CA LEU A 410 -13.05 -17.48 -21.50
C LEU A 410 -14.18 -16.50 -21.87
N GLN A 411 -15.42 -16.97 -21.93
CA GLN A 411 -16.63 -16.16 -22.18
C GLN A 411 -17.32 -15.68 -20.88
N GLY A 412 -16.74 -15.92 -19.71
CA GLY A 412 -17.31 -15.50 -18.42
C GLY A 412 -18.50 -16.35 -17.94
N THR A 413 -18.66 -17.57 -18.47
CA THR A 413 -19.61 -18.60 -18.01
C THR A 413 -18.97 -19.49 -16.94
N SER A 414 -19.80 -20.10 -16.08
CA SER A 414 -19.41 -21.22 -15.22
C SER A 414 -19.56 -22.55 -15.94
N VAL A 415 -18.51 -23.38 -15.91
CA VAL A 415 -18.43 -24.69 -16.59
C VAL A 415 -18.55 -25.87 -15.62
N TYR A 416 -18.23 -25.68 -14.35
CA TYR A 416 -18.27 -26.74 -13.33
C TYR A 416 -18.30 -26.10 -11.96
N ALA A 417 -19.07 -26.67 -11.02
CA ALA A 417 -19.03 -26.29 -9.62
C ALA A 417 -19.30 -27.51 -8.72
N GLU A 418 -18.29 -28.00 -7.99
CA GLU A 418 -18.43 -29.16 -7.10
C GLU A 418 -17.66 -29.00 -5.80
N ILE A 419 -18.19 -29.57 -4.71
CA ILE A 419 -17.51 -29.63 -3.41
C ILE A 419 -16.67 -30.90 -3.33
N VAL A 420 -15.42 -30.80 -3.78
CA VAL A 420 -14.48 -31.93 -3.81
C VAL A 420 -13.85 -32.11 -2.42
N ASN A 421 -13.75 -33.36 -1.96
CA ASN A 421 -13.00 -33.73 -0.75
C ASN A 421 -11.49 -33.71 -1.06
N GLY A 422 -10.71 -32.90 -0.34
CA GLY A 422 -9.27 -32.76 -0.61
C GLY A 422 -8.48 -34.07 -0.48
N ASN A 423 -8.99 -35.06 0.25
CA ASN A 423 -8.38 -36.39 0.32
C ASN A 423 -8.39 -37.12 -1.03
N ALA A 424 -9.48 -37.00 -1.81
CA ALA A 424 -9.56 -37.61 -3.14
C ALA A 424 -8.57 -36.96 -4.12
N ILE A 425 -8.40 -35.62 -4.02
CA ILE A 425 -7.42 -34.91 -4.86
C ILE A 425 -5.97 -35.24 -4.45
N ALA A 426 -5.70 -35.43 -3.16
CA ALA A 426 -4.39 -35.83 -2.66
C ALA A 426 -4.00 -37.28 -3.02
N ALA A 427 -4.98 -38.18 -3.18
CA ALA A 427 -4.75 -39.59 -3.51
C ALA A 427 -4.26 -39.80 -4.96
N GLY A 428 -4.64 -38.92 -5.88
CA GLY A 428 -4.16 -38.93 -7.27
C GLY A 428 -4.68 -40.08 -8.15
N ALA A 429 -5.65 -40.87 -7.67
CA ALA A 429 -6.27 -42.00 -8.38
C ALA A 429 -7.67 -42.36 -7.83
N ASP A 430 -8.40 -43.11 -8.66
CA ASP A 430 -9.58 -43.96 -8.40
C ASP A 430 -10.89 -43.37 -7.83
N GLU A 431 -10.90 -42.34 -6.98
CA GLU A 431 -12.15 -41.61 -6.66
C GLU A 431 -12.41 -40.50 -7.67
N THR A 432 -12.89 -40.95 -8.83
CA THR A 432 -13.50 -40.21 -9.95
C THR A 432 -14.10 -38.84 -9.59
N TRP A 433 -13.45 -37.77 -10.05
CA TRP A 433 -14.13 -36.50 -10.32
C TRP A 433 -15.17 -36.75 -11.42
N GLY A 434 -16.44 -36.37 -11.21
CA GLY A 434 -17.49 -36.48 -12.24
C GLY A 434 -17.82 -37.90 -12.71
N ALA A 435 -17.80 -38.89 -11.81
CA ALA A 435 -17.97 -40.33 -12.09
C ALA A 435 -19.08 -40.70 -13.09
N ASP A 436 -20.26 -40.09 -12.93
CA ASP A 436 -21.51 -40.51 -13.58
C ASP A 436 -21.90 -39.66 -14.79
N ASP A 437 -21.26 -38.49 -14.99
CA ASP A 437 -21.67 -37.44 -15.94
C ASP A 437 -20.51 -36.96 -16.87
N ILE A 438 -19.31 -37.57 -16.87
CA ILE A 438 -18.23 -37.19 -17.81
C ILE A 438 -18.39 -37.90 -19.17
N LEU A 439 -18.32 -37.10 -20.24
CA LEU A 439 -18.27 -37.56 -21.64
C LEU A 439 -17.11 -38.54 -21.89
N GLU A 440 -17.40 -39.68 -22.54
CA GLU A 440 -16.46 -40.79 -22.77
C GLU A 440 -15.17 -40.37 -23.52
N ASP A 441 -15.24 -39.32 -24.35
CA ASP A 441 -14.10 -38.81 -25.14
C ASP A 441 -13.15 -37.88 -24.35
N VAL A 442 -13.45 -37.51 -23.10
CA VAL A 442 -12.57 -36.63 -22.31
C VAL A 442 -11.33 -37.41 -21.85
N PRO A 443 -10.09 -36.96 -22.18
CA PRO A 443 -8.88 -37.71 -21.83
C PRO A 443 -8.73 -37.87 -20.31
N GLN A 444 -8.64 -39.10 -19.80
CA GLN A 444 -8.51 -39.35 -18.35
C GLN A 444 -7.21 -38.78 -17.75
N ILE A 445 -7.26 -38.49 -16.44
CA ILE A 445 -6.11 -37.97 -15.68
C ILE A 445 -5.00 -39.03 -15.64
N MET A 446 -3.80 -38.69 -16.10
CA MET A 446 -2.64 -39.58 -15.99
C MET A 446 -2.17 -39.66 -14.54
N PRO A 447 -1.82 -40.86 -14.00
CA PRO A 447 -1.37 -41.00 -12.62
C PRO A 447 -0.19 -40.10 -12.26
N GLY A 448 -0.35 -39.30 -11.20
CA GLY A 448 0.65 -38.32 -10.75
C GLY A 448 0.66 -36.99 -11.53
N TYR A 449 -0.16 -36.83 -12.57
CA TYR A 449 -0.43 -35.52 -13.17
C TYR A 449 -1.35 -34.69 -12.26
N ASN A 450 -1.28 -33.36 -12.35
CA ASN A 450 -2.02 -32.47 -11.46
C ASN A 450 -3.49 -32.33 -11.93
N PRO A 451 -4.51 -32.77 -11.17
CA PRO A 451 -5.92 -32.69 -11.57
C PRO A 451 -6.38 -31.26 -11.88
N ALA A 452 -5.86 -30.26 -11.15
CA ALA A 452 -6.21 -28.86 -11.40
C ALA A 452 -5.57 -28.30 -12.67
N THR A 453 -4.40 -28.82 -13.10
CA THR A 453 -3.82 -28.46 -14.40
C THR A 453 -4.56 -29.17 -15.53
N TRP A 454 -4.84 -30.47 -15.37
CA TRP A 454 -5.66 -31.25 -16.30
C TRP A 454 -7.03 -30.61 -16.54
N MET A 455 -7.74 -30.19 -15.49
CA MET A 455 -9.06 -29.58 -15.62
C MET A 455 -9.00 -28.30 -16.47
N LEU A 456 -7.96 -27.47 -16.31
CA LEU A 456 -7.77 -26.24 -17.09
C LEU A 456 -7.40 -26.51 -18.56
N GLU A 457 -6.72 -27.63 -18.84
CA GLU A 457 -6.33 -28.04 -20.19
C GLU A 457 -7.49 -28.71 -20.93
N SER A 458 -8.25 -29.57 -20.24
CA SER A 458 -9.44 -30.26 -20.74
C SER A 458 -10.64 -29.33 -20.89
N SER A 459 -10.78 -28.26 -20.09
CA SER A 459 -11.81 -27.22 -20.24
C SER A 459 -11.34 -26.01 -21.06
N SER A 460 -10.35 -26.19 -21.94
CA SER A 460 -9.86 -25.12 -22.81
C SER A 460 -10.66 -25.06 -24.11
N VAL A 461 -10.79 -23.87 -24.71
CA VAL A 461 -11.41 -23.68 -26.06
C VAL A 461 -10.83 -24.64 -27.10
N GLY A 462 -9.52 -24.96 -27.00
CA GLY A 462 -8.85 -25.91 -27.87
C GLY A 462 -9.20 -27.38 -27.60
N ALA A 463 -9.70 -27.73 -26.41
CA ALA A 463 -10.31 -29.03 -26.12
C ALA A 463 -11.77 -29.08 -26.56
N GLU A 464 -12.57 -28.05 -26.25
CA GLU A 464 -13.95 -27.91 -26.74
C GLU A 464 -14.06 -28.09 -28.25
N MET A 465 -13.23 -27.38 -29.03
CA MET A 465 -13.19 -27.51 -30.50
C MET A 465 -12.72 -28.88 -31.02
N ARG A 466 -12.03 -29.70 -30.21
CA ARG A 466 -11.62 -31.07 -30.58
C ARG A 466 -12.70 -32.10 -30.23
N LEU A 467 -13.45 -31.88 -29.16
CA LEU A 467 -14.51 -32.76 -28.67
C LEU A 467 -15.88 -32.44 -29.30
N GLY A 468 -16.06 -31.23 -29.83
CA GLY A 468 -17.34 -30.77 -30.41
C GLY A 468 -18.39 -30.39 -29.36
N VAL A 469 -17.96 -30.06 -28.13
CA VAL A 469 -18.82 -29.83 -26.97
C VAL A 469 -18.57 -28.42 -26.40
N ASP A 470 -19.64 -27.69 -26.09
CA ASP A 470 -19.60 -26.55 -25.17
C ASP A 470 -19.85 -27.06 -23.75
N PHE A 471 -18.86 -26.93 -22.86
CA PHE A 471 -18.99 -27.47 -21.51
C PHE A 471 -19.90 -26.62 -20.60
N ALA A 472 -20.18 -25.35 -20.93
CA ALA A 472 -21.10 -24.52 -20.16
C ALA A 472 -22.56 -24.91 -20.44
N ASP A 473 -22.90 -25.25 -21.67
CA ASP A 473 -24.21 -25.83 -22.01
C ASP A 473 -24.36 -27.26 -21.46
N PHE A 474 -23.30 -28.07 -21.51
CA PHE A 474 -23.29 -29.38 -20.85
C PHE A 474 -23.57 -29.27 -19.35
N TYR A 475 -22.86 -28.38 -18.65
CA TYR A 475 -23.04 -28.15 -17.22
C TYR A 475 -24.44 -27.66 -16.86
N GLN A 476 -25.03 -26.71 -17.60
CA GLN A 476 -26.40 -26.24 -17.36
C GLN A 476 -27.46 -27.36 -17.43
N ASN A 477 -27.22 -28.41 -18.22
CA ASN A 477 -28.12 -29.56 -18.32
C ASN A 477 -27.82 -30.67 -17.28
N SER A 478 -26.64 -30.65 -16.66
CA SER A 478 -26.15 -31.69 -15.75
C SER A 478 -26.97 -31.86 -14.47
N SER A 479 -26.86 -33.04 -13.86
CA SER A 479 -27.42 -33.33 -12.53
C SER A 479 -26.84 -32.41 -11.45
N LEU A 480 -25.55 -32.08 -11.57
CA LEU A 480 -24.78 -31.24 -10.64
C LEU A 480 -25.27 -29.79 -10.62
N TYR A 481 -25.60 -29.20 -11.77
CA TYR A 481 -26.15 -27.85 -11.82
C TYR A 481 -27.52 -27.74 -11.13
N GLN A 482 -28.38 -28.76 -11.30
CA GLN A 482 -29.68 -28.81 -10.62
C GLN A 482 -29.53 -28.89 -9.09
N GLN A 483 -28.57 -29.70 -8.59
CA GLN A 483 -28.22 -29.76 -7.17
C GLN A 483 -27.69 -28.42 -6.65
N ASN A 484 -26.79 -27.77 -7.40
CA ASN A 484 -26.27 -26.45 -7.05
C ASN A 484 -27.37 -25.38 -7.01
N GLN A 485 -28.30 -25.38 -7.97
CA GLN A 485 -29.43 -24.45 -7.97
C GLN A 485 -30.40 -24.68 -6.80
N ALA A 486 -30.60 -25.93 -6.37
CA ALA A 486 -31.35 -26.22 -5.14
C ALA A 486 -30.67 -25.61 -3.89
N VAL A 487 -29.34 -25.69 -3.79
CA VAL A 487 -28.55 -25.06 -2.70
C VAL A 487 -28.57 -23.53 -2.79
N ILE A 488 -28.42 -22.95 -3.99
CA ILE A 488 -28.49 -21.48 -4.20
C ILE A 488 -29.82 -20.95 -3.68
N LYS A 489 -30.92 -21.67 -3.96
CA LYS A 489 -32.27 -21.36 -3.48
C LYS A 489 -32.40 -21.51 -1.95
N GLU A 490 -31.85 -22.57 -1.36
CA GLU A 490 -31.82 -22.77 0.10
C GLU A 490 -31.09 -21.62 0.80
N ILE A 491 -29.85 -21.32 0.40
CA ILE A 491 -29.02 -20.27 1.01
C ILE A 491 -29.56 -18.86 0.73
N SER A 492 -30.33 -18.68 -0.34
CA SER A 492 -31.06 -17.44 -0.65
C SER A 492 -32.39 -17.29 0.09
N THR A 493 -32.84 -18.28 0.88
CA THR A 493 -33.97 -18.11 1.80
C THR A 493 -33.49 -17.81 3.22
N PRO A 494 -33.96 -16.73 3.89
CA PRO A 494 -33.61 -16.45 5.28
C PRO A 494 -34.04 -17.58 6.22
N ALA A 495 -33.13 -18.05 7.07
CA ALA A 495 -33.44 -19.05 8.08
C ALA A 495 -34.49 -18.52 9.08
N PRO A 496 -35.45 -19.34 9.56
CA PRO A 496 -36.49 -18.88 10.49
C PRO A 496 -35.91 -18.22 11.75
N GLY A 497 -36.33 -16.98 12.02
CA GLY A 497 -35.84 -16.19 13.15
C GLY A 497 -34.47 -15.53 12.98
N SER A 498 -33.82 -15.67 11.81
CA SER A 498 -32.65 -14.86 11.45
C SER A 498 -33.00 -13.37 11.29
N LYS A 499 -31.97 -12.53 11.19
CA LYS A 499 -32.09 -11.09 10.97
C LYS A 499 -31.08 -10.65 9.91
N ASP A 500 -31.47 -9.65 9.13
CA ASP A 500 -30.59 -8.97 8.19
C ASP A 500 -29.44 -8.26 8.93
N VAL A 501 -28.25 -8.24 8.32
CA VAL A 501 -27.04 -7.65 8.89
C VAL A 501 -27.02 -6.16 8.57
N TYR A 502 -27.86 -5.42 9.30
CA TYR A 502 -27.99 -3.98 9.15
C TYR A 502 -26.90 -3.19 9.91
N PHE A 503 -26.43 -2.11 9.29
CA PHE A 503 -25.51 -1.14 9.89
C PHE A 503 -26.02 0.27 9.59
N GLU A 504 -26.03 1.15 10.60
CA GLU A 504 -26.46 2.56 10.46
C GLU A 504 -25.49 3.40 9.62
N SER A 505 -24.21 2.98 9.55
CA SER A 505 -23.13 3.71 8.90
C SER A 505 -22.25 2.80 8.04
N GLN A 506 -21.81 3.33 6.90
CA GLN A 506 -20.81 2.69 6.02
C GLN A 506 -19.49 2.38 6.74
N PHE A 507 -19.01 3.31 7.59
CA PHE A 507 -17.78 3.17 8.36
C PHE A 507 -18.07 2.77 9.81
N SER A 508 -17.25 1.91 10.41
CA SER A 508 -17.37 1.51 11.81
C SER A 508 -17.02 2.63 12.81
N GLN A 509 -16.25 3.64 12.37
CA GLN A 509 -15.75 4.73 13.22
C GLN A 509 -16.23 6.11 12.78
N SER A 510 -16.40 6.99 13.76
CA SER A 510 -16.78 8.40 13.59
C SER A 510 -15.68 9.22 12.87
N PHE A 511 -16.07 10.23 12.09
CA PHE A 511 -15.17 11.10 11.30
C PHE A 511 -13.92 11.55 12.05
N LEU A 512 -14.06 12.13 13.25
CA LEU A 512 -12.93 12.60 14.06
C LEU A 512 -11.99 11.45 14.46
N THR A 513 -12.52 10.26 14.72
CA THR A 513 -11.74 9.05 15.04
C THR A 513 -10.97 8.56 13.82
N GLN A 514 -11.58 8.62 12.62
CA GLN A 514 -10.87 8.36 11.36
C GLN A 514 -9.70 9.35 11.19
N THR A 515 -9.91 10.66 11.43
CA THR A 515 -8.84 11.67 11.30
C THR A 515 -7.70 11.44 12.29
N TRP A 516 -8.02 11.12 13.55
CA TRP A 516 -7.00 10.82 14.57
C TRP A 516 -6.22 9.54 14.27
N ALA A 517 -6.86 8.49 13.75
CA ALA A 517 -6.16 7.27 13.33
C ALA A 517 -5.25 7.51 12.12
N CYS A 518 -5.72 8.22 11.10
CA CYS A 518 -4.90 8.62 9.94
C CYS A 518 -3.70 9.47 10.37
N LEU A 519 -3.90 10.44 11.26
CA LEU A 519 -2.84 11.31 11.79
C LEU A 519 -1.82 10.51 12.62
N TRP A 520 -2.27 9.51 13.39
CA TRP A 520 -1.38 8.60 14.12
C TRP A 520 -0.50 7.76 13.17
N LYS A 521 -1.06 7.18 12.10
CA LYS A 521 -0.27 6.46 11.08
C LYS A 521 0.75 7.39 10.41
N GLN A 522 0.30 8.55 9.96
CA GLN A 522 1.15 9.52 9.28
C GLN A 522 2.24 10.08 10.18
N ASN A 523 1.97 10.29 11.48
CA ASN A 523 2.99 10.71 12.45
C ASN A 523 4.13 9.68 12.55
N TRP A 524 3.82 8.38 12.61
CA TRP A 524 4.87 7.35 12.55
C TRP A 524 5.57 7.29 11.19
N SER A 525 4.83 7.41 10.09
CA SER A 525 5.38 7.38 8.73
C SER A 525 6.37 8.53 8.49
N TYR A 526 6.01 9.76 8.87
CA TYR A 526 6.86 10.94 8.79
C TYR A 526 8.05 10.86 9.76
N TRP A 527 7.81 10.49 11.02
CA TRP A 527 8.88 10.39 12.01
C TRP A 527 9.94 9.35 11.63
N ARG A 528 9.57 8.28 10.93
CA ARG A 528 10.48 7.22 10.47
C ARG A 528 10.96 7.38 9.03
N ASN A 529 10.64 8.50 8.38
CA ASN A 529 11.19 8.90 7.08
C ASN A 529 12.25 10.01 7.25
N PRO A 530 13.52 9.65 7.56
CA PRO A 530 14.61 10.62 7.65
C PRO A 530 15.00 11.18 6.26
N GLU A 531 14.80 10.42 5.18
CA GLU A 531 15.16 10.81 3.80
C GLU A 531 14.32 12.00 3.31
N TYR A 532 13.09 12.14 3.81
CA TYR A 532 12.32 13.38 3.70
C TYR A 532 12.75 14.40 4.78
N ASN A 533 12.46 14.12 6.05
CA ASN A 533 12.49 15.16 7.09
C ASN A 533 13.89 15.71 7.40
N ALA A 534 14.91 14.84 7.52
CA ALA A 534 16.27 15.29 7.84
C ALA A 534 16.89 16.05 6.65
N VAL A 535 16.55 15.67 5.42
CA VAL A 535 17.00 16.34 4.19
C VAL A 535 16.37 17.73 4.07
N CYS A 536 15.05 17.88 4.30
CA CYS A 536 14.39 19.18 4.32
C CYS A 536 14.96 20.12 5.40
N PHE A 537 15.21 19.63 6.63
CA PHE A 537 15.85 20.44 7.68
C PHE A 537 17.30 20.81 7.37
N PHE A 538 18.10 19.87 6.87
CA PHE A 538 19.49 20.12 6.46
C PHE A 538 19.58 21.16 5.33
N PHE A 539 18.73 21.00 4.31
CA PHE A 539 18.64 21.94 3.19
C PHE A 539 18.30 23.35 3.69
N THR A 540 17.28 23.46 4.53
CA THR A 540 16.85 24.71 5.16
C THR A 540 17.99 25.40 5.92
N LEU A 541 18.74 24.65 6.72
CA LEU A 541 19.87 25.17 7.49
C LEU A 541 20.95 25.75 6.58
N VAL A 542 21.36 25.02 5.54
CA VAL A 542 22.39 25.47 4.59
C VAL A 542 21.88 26.65 3.75
N THR A 543 20.62 26.63 3.29
CA THR A 543 19.99 27.75 2.57
C THR A 543 19.89 28.99 3.45
N ALA A 544 19.50 28.87 4.72
CA ALA A 544 19.45 29.98 5.67
C ALA A 544 20.83 30.61 5.89
N LEU A 545 21.87 29.78 6.12
CA LEU A 545 23.25 30.25 6.26
C LEU A 545 23.78 30.89 4.97
N MET A 546 23.42 30.36 3.80
CA MET A 546 23.82 30.93 2.51
C MET A 546 23.16 32.30 2.25
N PHE A 547 21.84 32.43 2.42
CA PHE A 547 21.17 33.72 2.26
C PHE A 547 21.63 34.72 3.33
N GLY A 548 21.78 34.30 4.58
CA GLY A 548 22.32 35.12 5.66
C GLY A 548 23.74 35.63 5.42
N THR A 549 24.61 34.85 4.77
CA THR A 549 25.97 35.29 4.41
C THR A 549 26.01 36.15 3.13
N ILE A 550 25.16 35.90 2.14
CA ILE A 550 25.07 36.73 0.92
C ILE A 550 24.56 38.14 1.26
N PHE A 551 23.56 38.24 2.13
CA PHE A 551 22.89 39.50 2.47
C PHE A 551 23.30 40.03 3.86
N TRP A 552 24.51 39.69 4.30
CA TRP A 552 25.00 39.95 5.66
C TRP A 552 24.98 41.44 6.05
N GLY A 553 24.32 41.75 7.17
CA GLY A 553 24.28 43.10 7.75
C GLY A 553 23.53 44.17 6.95
N ILE A 554 22.86 43.80 5.86
CA ILE A 554 22.15 44.72 4.95
C ILE A 554 21.01 45.48 5.65
N GLY A 555 20.35 44.87 6.64
CA GLY A 555 19.28 45.48 7.43
C GLY A 555 19.69 46.75 8.19
N LYS A 556 20.99 47.03 8.33
CA LYS A 556 21.52 48.26 8.94
C LYS A 556 21.60 49.46 7.98
N LYS A 557 21.35 49.27 6.69
CA LYS A 557 21.55 50.28 5.63
C LYS A 557 20.23 50.76 5.00
N THR A 558 19.23 51.04 5.83
CA THR A 558 17.86 51.40 5.42
C THR A 558 17.68 52.75 4.72
N LYS A 559 18.74 53.58 4.62
CA LYS A 559 18.66 54.94 4.03
C LYS A 559 18.78 54.98 2.50
N GLU A 560 19.06 53.86 1.84
CA GLU A 560 19.37 53.79 0.42
C GLU A 560 18.37 52.89 -0.31
N GLN A 561 17.68 53.43 -1.31
CA GLN A 561 16.62 52.73 -2.04
C GLN A 561 17.11 51.44 -2.70
N GLN A 562 18.32 51.44 -3.29
CA GLN A 562 18.92 50.23 -3.86
C GLN A 562 19.09 49.13 -2.79
N THR A 563 19.54 49.49 -1.59
CA THR A 563 19.75 48.53 -0.51
C THR A 563 18.43 47.99 0.07
N ILE A 564 17.34 48.78 0.06
CA ILE A 564 15.98 48.28 0.35
C ILE A 564 15.53 47.26 -0.72
N THR A 565 15.71 47.56 -2.01
CA THR A 565 15.35 46.64 -3.11
C THR A 565 16.16 45.34 -3.04
N ILE A 566 17.44 45.40 -2.67
CA ILE A 566 18.30 44.23 -2.44
C ILE A 566 17.78 43.39 -1.26
N ALA A 567 17.37 44.02 -0.15
CA ALA A 567 16.79 43.32 0.99
C ALA A 567 15.46 42.62 0.62
N MET A 568 14.56 43.31 -0.09
CA MET A 568 13.32 42.71 -0.61
C MET A 568 13.60 41.54 -1.56
N GLY A 569 14.56 41.70 -2.47
CA GLY A 569 14.99 40.65 -3.39
C GLY A 569 15.57 39.42 -2.68
N SER A 570 16.26 39.61 -1.55
CA SER A 570 16.78 38.50 -0.74
C SER A 570 15.65 37.63 -0.16
N MET A 571 14.60 38.28 0.37
CA MET A 571 13.43 37.59 0.92
C MET A 571 12.65 36.88 -0.19
N PHE A 572 12.39 37.56 -1.31
CA PHE A 572 11.71 37.00 -2.48
C PHE A 572 12.44 35.77 -3.05
N ALA A 573 13.76 35.87 -3.28
CA ALA A 573 14.55 34.78 -3.84
C ALA A 573 14.63 33.57 -2.89
N ALA A 574 14.75 33.79 -1.57
CA ALA A 574 14.79 32.70 -0.61
C ALA A 574 13.43 32.02 -0.39
N VAL A 575 12.34 32.80 -0.38
CA VAL A 575 10.96 32.30 -0.34
C VAL A 575 10.66 31.42 -1.55
N LEU A 576 10.94 31.91 -2.77
CA LEU A 576 10.78 31.11 -3.99
C LEU A 576 11.62 29.82 -3.91
N PHE A 577 12.90 29.95 -3.58
CA PHE A 577 13.83 28.83 -3.67
C PHE A 577 13.55 27.74 -2.62
N LEU A 578 13.32 28.10 -1.35
CA LEU A 578 13.00 27.08 -0.34
C LEU A 578 11.58 26.53 -0.54
N GLY A 579 10.62 27.37 -0.93
CA GLY A 579 9.25 26.96 -1.25
C GLY A 579 9.19 25.91 -2.35
N MET A 580 9.82 26.16 -3.50
CA MET A 580 9.89 25.18 -4.60
C MET A 580 10.54 23.86 -4.15
N ASN A 581 11.59 23.91 -3.32
CA ASN A 581 12.24 22.69 -2.84
C ASN A 581 11.38 21.90 -1.85
N ASN A 582 10.65 22.55 -0.93
CA ASN A 582 9.65 21.88 -0.09
C ASN A 582 8.58 21.17 -0.94
N ALA A 583 8.05 21.90 -1.92
CA ALA A 583 6.99 21.42 -2.79
C ALA A 583 7.43 20.23 -3.67
N THR A 584 8.66 20.23 -4.21
CA THR A 584 9.21 19.08 -4.93
C THR A 584 9.57 17.91 -4.00
N SER A 585 10.06 18.18 -2.78
CA SER A 585 10.48 17.13 -1.84
C SER A 585 9.30 16.31 -1.29
N VAL A 586 8.12 16.93 -1.13
CA VAL A 586 6.92 16.25 -0.60
C VAL A 586 6.22 15.38 -1.65
N GLN A 587 6.38 15.69 -2.94
CA GLN A 587 5.73 14.97 -4.06
C GLN A 587 5.93 13.44 -4.04
N PRO A 588 7.15 12.88 -3.95
CA PRO A 588 7.33 11.42 -3.91
C PRO A 588 6.75 10.77 -2.65
N VAL A 589 6.73 11.46 -1.51
CA VAL A 589 6.15 10.95 -0.25
C VAL A 589 4.62 10.84 -0.38
N VAL A 590 4.00 11.87 -0.95
CA VAL A 590 2.55 11.89 -1.25
C VAL A 590 2.18 10.81 -2.26
N ASP A 591 2.99 10.59 -3.29
CA ASP A 591 2.70 9.61 -4.35
C ASP A 591 2.68 8.17 -3.80
N VAL A 592 3.62 7.82 -2.92
CA VAL A 592 3.66 6.51 -2.25
C VAL A 592 2.43 6.30 -1.35
N GLU A 593 2.16 7.19 -0.39
CA GLU A 593 0.99 7.03 0.51
C GLU A 593 -0.35 7.16 -0.24
N ARG A 594 -0.40 7.83 -1.41
CA ARG A 594 -1.59 7.86 -2.29
C ARG A 594 -1.96 6.48 -2.84
N THR A 595 -1.00 5.63 -3.17
CA THR A 595 -1.28 4.24 -3.58
C THR A 595 -1.90 3.44 -2.41
N VAL A 596 -1.35 3.63 -1.20
CA VAL A 596 -1.85 3.01 0.03
C VAL A 596 -3.26 3.51 0.37
N PHE A 597 -3.52 4.82 0.23
CA PHE A 597 -4.83 5.44 0.41
C PHE A 597 -5.90 4.83 -0.49
N TYR A 598 -5.61 4.54 -1.76
CA TYR A 598 -6.61 3.91 -2.64
C TYR A 598 -7.00 2.51 -2.16
N ARG A 599 -6.06 1.71 -1.68
CA ARG A 599 -6.32 0.38 -1.08
C ARG A 599 -7.03 0.48 0.27
N GLU A 600 -6.61 1.38 1.16
CA GLU A 600 -7.27 1.57 2.47
C GLU A 600 -8.71 2.09 2.31
N LYS A 601 -8.96 2.94 1.31
CA LYS A 601 -10.29 3.41 0.93
C LYS A 601 -11.14 2.30 0.29
N SER A 602 -10.56 1.46 -0.58
CA SER A 602 -11.28 0.33 -1.22
C SER A 602 -11.71 -0.74 -0.20
N ALA A 603 -10.92 -0.93 0.86
CA ALA A 603 -11.24 -1.76 2.01
C ALA A 603 -12.23 -1.14 3.02
N GLY A 604 -12.75 0.07 2.74
CA GLY A 604 -13.77 0.73 3.57
C GLY A 604 -13.27 1.23 4.93
N MET A 605 -11.96 1.49 5.08
CA MET A 605 -11.38 1.88 6.38
C MET A 605 -11.81 3.28 6.84
N TYR A 606 -11.87 4.24 5.91
CA TYR A 606 -12.22 5.63 6.19
C TYR A 606 -12.69 6.37 4.93
N SER A 607 -13.31 7.53 5.15
CA SER A 607 -13.71 8.47 4.09
C SER A 607 -12.53 9.36 3.65
N ALA A 608 -12.59 9.92 2.44
CA ALA A 608 -11.46 10.63 1.84
C ALA A 608 -11.01 11.89 2.62
N LEU A 609 -11.95 12.58 3.28
CA LEU A 609 -11.66 13.85 3.97
C LEU A 609 -10.81 13.68 5.25
N PRO A 610 -11.09 12.73 6.17
CA PRO A 610 -10.21 12.42 7.30
C PRO A 610 -8.75 12.18 6.97
N TYR A 611 -8.46 11.47 5.88
CA TYR A 611 -7.09 11.27 5.39
C TYR A 611 -6.45 12.58 4.92
N ALA A 612 -7.17 13.39 4.13
CA ALA A 612 -6.67 14.68 3.66
C ALA A 612 -6.43 15.68 4.80
N PHE A 613 -7.33 15.74 5.80
CA PHE A 613 -7.14 16.57 6.98
C PHE A 613 -5.93 16.11 7.81
N ALA A 614 -5.74 14.80 8.02
CA ALA A 614 -4.56 14.28 8.68
C ALA A 614 -3.27 14.67 7.92
N GLN A 615 -3.27 14.52 6.59
CA GLN A 615 -2.11 14.80 5.74
C GLN A 615 -1.73 16.28 5.73
N VAL A 616 -2.71 17.18 5.82
CA VAL A 616 -2.48 18.62 6.02
C VAL A 616 -1.96 18.91 7.42
N LEU A 617 -2.52 18.28 8.46
CA LEU A 617 -2.13 18.53 9.85
C LEU A 617 -0.72 18.04 10.20
N ILE A 618 -0.24 16.92 9.63
CA ILE A 618 1.07 16.36 9.97
C ILE A 618 2.24 17.23 9.50
N GLU A 619 2.07 18.04 8.46
CA GLU A 619 3.09 18.96 7.96
C GLU A 619 3.37 20.15 8.90
N ILE A 620 2.34 20.59 9.64
CA ILE A 620 2.36 21.84 10.42
C ILE A 620 3.52 21.87 11.42
N PRO A 621 3.80 20.83 12.24
CA PRO A 621 4.93 20.84 13.17
C PRO A 621 6.30 20.89 12.48
N TYR A 622 6.51 20.12 11.40
CA TYR A 622 7.80 20.09 10.69
C TYR A 622 8.09 21.43 10.02
N ILE A 623 7.10 22.00 9.32
CA ILE A 623 7.22 23.31 8.66
C ILE A 623 7.32 24.45 9.70
N PHE A 624 6.73 24.31 10.88
CA PHE A 624 6.91 25.27 11.97
C PHE A 624 8.37 25.29 12.46
N VAL A 625 8.95 24.12 12.75
CA VAL A 625 10.38 24.01 13.13
C VAL A 625 11.28 24.53 12.00
N GLN A 626 10.96 24.21 10.74
CA GLN A 626 11.68 24.69 9.56
C GLN A 626 11.67 26.23 9.48
N ALA A 627 10.50 26.84 9.66
CA ALA A 627 10.32 28.30 9.65
C ALA A 627 11.02 28.98 10.85
N VAL A 628 11.08 28.35 12.03
CA VAL A 628 11.82 28.88 13.18
C VAL A 628 13.33 28.86 12.91
N VAL A 629 13.87 27.74 12.45
CA VAL A 629 15.31 27.60 12.14
C VAL A 629 15.72 28.57 11.04
N TYR A 630 14.98 28.61 9.93
CA TYR A 630 15.25 29.56 8.84
C TYR A 630 15.13 31.01 9.33
N GLY A 631 14.02 31.32 10.01
CA GLY A 631 13.65 32.68 10.39
C GLY A 631 14.64 33.31 11.36
N VAL A 632 15.01 32.61 12.43
CA VAL A 632 15.97 33.11 13.43
C VAL A 632 17.34 33.36 12.80
N LEU A 633 17.83 32.44 11.97
CA LEU A 633 19.14 32.58 11.32
C LEU A 633 19.18 33.76 10.34
N VAL A 634 18.24 33.82 9.39
CA VAL A 634 18.26 34.85 8.34
C VAL A 634 18.00 36.25 8.92
N TYR A 635 17.08 36.37 9.88
CA TYR A 635 16.78 37.65 10.54
C TYR A 635 17.99 38.20 11.31
N ALA A 636 18.74 37.32 11.98
CA ALA A 636 19.96 37.67 12.69
C ALA A 636 21.11 38.07 11.74
N MET A 637 21.33 37.30 10.67
CA MET A 637 22.49 37.47 9.78
C MET A 637 22.32 38.67 8.82
N ILE A 638 21.10 38.92 8.30
CA ILE A 638 20.79 40.16 7.58
C ILE A 638 20.80 41.38 8.53
N ALA A 639 20.65 41.13 9.83
CA ALA A 639 20.59 42.12 10.91
C ALA A 639 19.43 43.12 10.73
N PHE A 640 18.21 42.58 10.63
CA PHE A 640 16.97 43.37 10.72
C PHE A 640 16.77 43.94 12.13
N GLU A 641 15.86 44.92 12.26
CA GLU A 641 15.56 45.60 13.51
C GLU A 641 14.84 44.70 14.52
N TRP A 642 15.56 44.21 15.53
CA TRP A 642 15.07 43.35 16.61
C TRP A 642 13.96 43.99 17.47
N GLN A 643 12.73 43.94 16.95
CA GLN A 643 11.50 44.30 17.63
C GLN A 643 10.53 43.13 17.51
N ALA A 644 9.99 42.64 18.64
CA ALA A 644 9.20 41.41 18.67
C ALA A 644 8.06 41.37 17.64
N ALA A 645 7.33 42.47 17.46
CA ALA A 645 6.28 42.59 16.43
C ALA A 645 6.81 42.42 14.99
N LYS A 646 7.97 43.01 14.67
CA LYS A 646 8.60 42.89 13.32
C LYS A 646 9.10 41.47 13.06
N PHE A 647 9.69 40.83 14.07
CA PHE A 647 10.11 39.43 13.98
C PHE A 647 8.90 38.48 13.82
N LEU A 648 7.83 38.68 14.59
CA LEU A 648 6.61 37.87 14.50
C LEU A 648 5.91 38.01 13.14
N TRP A 649 5.84 39.23 12.58
CA TRP A 649 5.33 39.41 11.21
C TRP A 649 6.18 38.72 10.16
N PHE A 650 7.52 38.84 10.23
CA PHE A 650 8.43 38.13 9.34
C PHE A 650 8.26 36.61 9.45
N PHE A 651 8.24 36.06 10.67
CA PHE A 651 8.01 34.65 10.93
C PHE A 651 6.66 34.17 10.39
N PHE A 652 5.58 34.93 10.62
CA PHE A 652 4.25 34.63 10.11
C PHE A 652 4.24 34.48 8.59
N PHE A 653 4.78 35.46 7.85
CA PHE A 653 4.82 35.38 6.39
C PHE A 653 5.71 34.24 5.88
N MET A 654 6.86 33.99 6.51
CA MET A 654 7.73 32.86 6.14
C MET A 654 7.04 31.51 6.35
N PHE A 655 6.44 31.30 7.53
CA PHE A 655 5.76 30.06 7.90
C PHE A 655 4.55 29.78 6.99
N PHE A 656 3.64 30.75 6.80
CA PHE A 656 2.49 30.56 5.92
C PHE A 656 2.88 30.38 4.45
N THR A 657 4.00 30.95 4.00
CA THR A 657 4.47 30.72 2.64
C THR A 657 5.08 29.33 2.46
N PHE A 658 5.84 28.81 3.45
CA PHE A 658 6.33 27.43 3.40
C PHE A 658 5.18 26.41 3.43
N LEU A 659 4.15 26.63 4.27
CA LEU A 659 2.92 25.82 4.25
C LEU A 659 2.25 25.83 2.86
N TYR A 660 2.07 27.02 2.28
CA TYR A 660 1.45 27.20 0.96
C TYR A 660 2.18 26.42 -0.14
N TYR A 661 3.51 26.46 -0.17
CA TYR A 661 4.29 25.71 -1.14
C TYR A 661 4.22 24.19 -0.92
N THR A 662 4.34 23.69 0.31
CA THR A 662 4.22 22.23 0.57
C THR A 662 2.83 21.72 0.18
N TYR A 663 1.75 22.40 0.58
CA TYR A 663 0.40 22.00 0.21
C TYR A 663 0.14 22.09 -1.30
N TYR A 664 0.76 23.04 -2.00
CA TYR A 664 0.73 23.06 -3.46
C TYR A 664 1.42 21.84 -4.09
N GLY A 665 2.56 21.41 -3.54
CA GLY A 665 3.23 20.16 -3.91
C GLY A 665 2.34 18.93 -3.72
N MET A 666 1.62 18.85 -2.59
CA MET A 666 0.62 17.79 -2.36
C MET A 666 -0.55 17.83 -3.35
N MET A 667 -1.07 19.04 -3.62
CA MET A 667 -2.21 19.24 -4.51
C MET A 667 -1.88 18.81 -5.95
N THR A 668 -0.67 19.06 -6.44
CA THR A 668 -0.29 18.66 -7.81
C THR A 668 -0.14 17.15 -7.97
N VAL A 669 0.29 16.38 -6.96
CA VAL A 669 0.21 14.90 -6.99
C VAL A 669 -1.24 14.40 -6.90
N SER A 670 -2.08 15.12 -6.16
CA SER A 670 -3.51 14.80 -6.04
C SER A 670 -4.28 15.01 -7.36
N LEU A 671 -3.81 15.93 -8.21
CA LEU A 671 -4.43 16.29 -9.49
C LEU A 671 -3.80 15.63 -10.74
N THR A 672 -2.69 14.90 -10.60
CA THR A 672 -1.95 14.31 -11.74
C THR A 672 -1.71 12.81 -11.54
N PRO A 673 -1.56 12.00 -12.60
CA PRO A 673 -1.49 10.55 -12.44
C PRO A 673 -0.19 10.03 -11.81
N ASN A 674 0.93 10.76 -11.88
CA ASN A 674 2.24 10.36 -11.35
C ASN A 674 3.04 11.58 -10.83
N ALA A 675 3.90 11.41 -9.81
CA ALA A 675 4.73 12.50 -9.29
C ALA A 675 5.56 13.24 -10.35
N ASN A 676 6.09 12.53 -11.36
CA ASN A 676 6.86 13.15 -12.45
C ASN A 676 6.02 14.20 -13.24
N ILE A 677 4.71 13.98 -13.36
CA ILE A 677 3.79 14.91 -14.03
C ILE A 677 3.35 16.02 -13.05
N ALA A 678 3.24 15.71 -11.75
CA ALA A 678 3.06 16.73 -10.71
C ALA A 678 4.19 17.77 -10.72
N ALA A 679 5.45 17.35 -10.85
CA ALA A 679 6.61 18.22 -10.98
C ALA A 679 6.52 19.11 -12.23
N ILE A 680 6.14 18.55 -13.38
CA ILE A 680 5.96 19.29 -14.65
C ILE A 680 4.88 20.37 -14.52
N VAL A 681 3.70 20.03 -13.98
CA VAL A 681 2.63 21.00 -13.76
C VAL A 681 3.05 22.07 -12.76
N SER A 682 3.71 21.67 -11.66
CA SER A 682 4.18 22.59 -10.61
C SER A 682 5.11 23.67 -11.16
N ALA A 683 6.10 23.26 -11.96
CA ALA A 683 7.09 24.16 -12.53
C ALA A 683 6.49 25.21 -13.49
N GLY A 684 5.45 24.83 -14.24
CA GLY A 684 4.71 25.77 -15.09
C GLY A 684 4.06 26.89 -14.28
N PHE A 685 3.37 26.54 -13.20
CA PHE A 685 2.74 27.52 -12.31
C PHE A 685 3.76 28.36 -11.51
N TYR A 686 4.91 27.81 -11.13
CA TYR A 686 5.98 28.59 -10.49
C TYR A 686 6.44 29.76 -11.38
N GLY A 687 6.57 29.55 -12.70
CA GLY A 687 6.86 30.63 -13.65
C GLY A 687 5.78 31.73 -13.66
N ILE A 688 4.49 31.33 -13.63
CA ILE A 688 3.35 32.26 -13.57
C ILE A 688 3.38 33.08 -12.27
N TRP A 689 3.53 32.42 -11.11
CA TRP A 689 3.59 33.11 -9.81
C TRP A 689 4.80 34.05 -9.73
N MET A 690 5.96 33.63 -10.23
CA MET A 690 7.19 34.43 -10.28
C MET A 690 7.02 35.70 -11.14
N LEU A 691 6.21 35.68 -12.20
CA LEU A 691 5.89 36.87 -12.99
C LEU A 691 4.91 37.81 -12.25
N PHE A 692 3.82 37.27 -11.69
CA PHE A 692 2.74 38.07 -11.10
C PHE A 692 2.93 38.48 -9.63
N CYS A 693 4.06 38.11 -9.01
CA CYS A 693 4.40 38.38 -7.61
C CYS A 693 4.54 39.87 -7.23
N GLY A 694 4.70 40.78 -8.21
CA GLY A 694 4.94 42.20 -7.96
C GLY A 694 6.41 42.61 -7.83
N PHE A 695 7.36 41.66 -7.79
CA PHE A 695 8.81 41.96 -7.70
C PHE A 695 9.49 42.10 -9.07
N ILE A 696 9.18 41.21 -10.02
CA ILE A 696 9.76 41.25 -11.38
C ILE A 696 9.00 42.22 -12.27
N ILE A 697 7.67 42.18 -12.22
CA ILE A 697 6.78 43.15 -12.83
C ILE A 697 6.19 43.95 -11.67
N PRO A 698 6.58 45.23 -11.47
CA PRO A 698 5.97 46.08 -10.46
C PRO A 698 4.46 46.18 -10.68
N ARG A 699 3.69 46.12 -9.59
CA ARG A 699 2.28 46.55 -9.62
C ARG A 699 2.25 48.05 -9.39
N ASN A 700 1.68 48.78 -10.34
CA ASN A 700 1.40 50.22 -10.26
C ASN A 700 0.31 50.51 -9.21
#